data_AF-A0A958HP97-F1
#
_entry.id   AF-A0A958HP97-F1
#
_cell.length_a   1.000
_cell.length_b   1.000
_cell.length_c   1.000
_cell.angle_alpha   90.00
_cell.angle_beta   90.00
_cell.angle_gamma   90.00
#
_symmetry.space_group_name_H-M   'P 1'
#
loop_
_entity.id
_entity.type
_entity.pdbx_description
1 polymer ?
#
loop_
_entity_poly.entity_id
_entity_poly.type
_entity_poly.pdbx_seq_one_letter_code
_entity_poly.pdbx_strand_id
1 'polypeptide(L)'
;MTNTLSSEPKRFRGSTTTYVIIGVVIIVVVAILLYFVPVPVSGAVSDAGSGQPLADVTVALSNGEQATSDADGRFSFRSSRLQPVTASIDESIFEPWQDNPQFAPVPLLGGKLTASLQPTEVSGLVVDALTGDPVSGVTASFEGQQATTDAEGRFELSHLPRSGATVTLSADGFIERTIALDAIGDDAANLTVYPDGLHGLVLDAASGTPVAGAALSLNDASSESADDGFYYFPSSTGMGQLTVQAAGFLPAAVDVIDDAALAGEQAMDIAVEPTVLTGTVLDGKTGEPVAGASIQAGGQTATTDEDGNYRLERLSTGDLSITASHSDYETLDVTADEAANLLAGEPLDMTLLPPHLAGSVVNNVTNGPIVGATVAAGTLSAVTDDQGQFILWTTDTPLDVTIDAVGYETAEDRFNEDTPLTVALEPKGLVVKVSDSAGQPVSSAAVTSPRSEATTDEQGVALLPLLEAGDLFTVTLAGFAPATQTYQGEAQVDLALAADTAAGAVVDAVTGEPVPGAIVYVYDKNTCQGIACRGTEPVVMQDAEADGTFEVSGMPANAQVMVKAPGYSLLFPDALAAGDCGAPYCLQAEMQPFEARGFYVPFHYLYDRGLINSRLDLIEQSDVLNAVVVDMKSDYGEIAWEPKNEIAREIGVFQEDVMTAQEFLEEARQRGIYTIARFVTFKDNALAEGKPEWALAKRSNPGVLWKDGEDLAWVDPYRDEVRQYEIDLAKELAEIGFDEVQFDYFRFTGQRDHNALTYSVESTPENRREAISSFSRDLMAALKPYGAFTAIDVFGSIILNGNEPLIGQNLADMAQGLDYLSPMIYPQVWWPGTFPGCDEPVQCPYKVIYDSTDIVRDIVPMPTRIRPWLQGYPNNYRTDGPAAGYNYAVPEMMIQRRAADDAGAEGWLFWSGGGNFPDEIFGPLPSLAELEAQVQARQGGRSGPY
;
A
#
# COMPACT_ATOMS: atom_id res chain seq x y z
N MET A 1 -120.40 31.98 -101.41
CA MET A 1 -120.42 31.37 -102.77
C MET A 1 -119.96 29.93 -102.59
N THR A 2 -120.91 29.05 -102.26
CA THR A 2 -121.54 28.04 -103.16
C THR A 2 -120.59 26.85 -103.37
N ASN A 3 -120.92 25.59 -103.06
CA ASN A 3 -122.21 24.90 -103.18
C ASN A 3 -122.18 23.56 -102.40
N THR A 4 -123.30 23.25 -101.74
CA THR A 4 -124.05 21.97 -101.68
C THR A 4 -123.42 20.58 -101.90
N LEU A 5 -123.89 19.63 -101.07
CA LEU A 5 -124.58 18.32 -101.33
C LEU A 5 -123.98 17.02 -100.73
N SER A 6 -124.84 16.32 -99.97
CA SER A 6 -125.17 14.87 -99.97
C SER A 6 -124.25 13.73 -99.46
N SER A 7 -124.90 12.87 -98.64
CA SER A 7 -124.86 11.39 -98.46
C SER A 7 -123.71 10.64 -97.73
N GLU A 8 -124.06 10.18 -96.51
CA GLU A 8 -123.92 8.82 -95.89
C GLU A 8 -122.52 8.18 -95.59
N PRO A 9 -122.39 7.11 -94.75
CA PRO A 9 -122.13 7.14 -93.29
C PRO A 9 -120.82 6.45 -92.79
N LYS A 10 -120.43 6.64 -91.49
CA LYS A 10 -119.75 5.72 -90.51
C LYS A 10 -118.54 6.27 -89.68
N ARG A 11 -118.47 5.79 -88.40
CA ARG A 11 -117.37 5.73 -87.37
C ARG A 11 -116.96 7.08 -86.70
N PHE A 12 -116.53 7.23 -85.42
CA PHE A 12 -115.48 6.55 -84.60
C PHE A 12 -115.53 6.92 -83.06
N ARG A 13 -114.66 6.27 -82.25
CA ARG A 13 -114.49 6.17 -80.75
C ARG A 13 -113.91 7.40 -79.98
N GLY A 14 -114.14 7.47 -78.64
CA GLY A 14 -113.38 8.25 -77.61
C GLY A 14 -112.11 7.52 -77.09
N SER A 15 -111.18 8.03 -76.26
CA SER A 15 -111.04 9.14 -75.28
C SER A 15 -109.52 9.49 -75.12
N THR A 16 -109.14 10.74 -74.82
CA THR A 16 -107.84 11.37 -75.19
C THR A 16 -106.86 11.70 -74.02
N THR A 17 -107.07 11.22 -72.79
CA THR A 17 -106.26 11.70 -71.62
C THR A 17 -105.01 10.88 -71.29
N THR A 18 -104.79 9.69 -71.89
CA THR A 18 -103.65 8.80 -71.53
C THR A 18 -102.36 9.04 -72.36
N TYR A 19 -102.42 9.76 -73.49
CA TYR A 19 -101.29 9.80 -74.45
C TYR A 19 -100.23 10.88 -74.22
N VAL A 20 -100.49 11.94 -73.43
CA VAL A 20 -99.51 13.03 -73.23
C VAL A 20 -98.43 12.66 -72.20
N ILE A 21 -98.76 11.86 -71.18
CA ILE A 21 -97.79 11.41 -70.17
C ILE A 21 -96.80 10.40 -70.78
N ILE A 22 -97.23 9.55 -71.72
CA ILE A 22 -96.36 8.58 -72.39
C ILE A 22 -95.37 9.25 -73.35
N GLY A 23 -95.77 10.33 -74.04
CA GLY A 23 -94.89 11.06 -74.98
C GLY A 23 -93.75 11.82 -74.29
N VAL A 24 -94.00 12.46 -73.15
CA VAL A 24 -92.95 13.15 -72.37
C VAL A 24 -92.02 12.15 -71.70
N VAL A 25 -92.55 11.02 -71.20
CA VAL A 25 -91.72 9.94 -70.63
C VAL A 25 -90.81 9.33 -71.72
N ILE A 26 -91.27 9.12 -72.95
CA ILE A 26 -90.42 8.58 -74.03
C ILE A 26 -89.33 9.57 -74.45
N ILE A 27 -89.61 10.87 -74.57
CA ILE A 27 -88.57 11.86 -74.94
C ILE A 27 -87.54 12.04 -73.82
N VAL A 28 -87.99 12.05 -72.56
CA VAL A 28 -87.08 12.09 -71.40
C VAL A 28 -86.27 10.79 -71.31
N VAL A 29 -86.88 9.62 -71.55
CA VAL A 29 -86.18 8.33 -71.56
C VAL A 29 -85.20 8.22 -72.73
N VAL A 30 -85.50 8.74 -73.93
CA VAL A 30 -84.58 8.76 -75.08
C VAL A 30 -83.47 9.79 -74.90
N ALA A 31 -83.76 10.97 -74.32
CA ALA A 31 -82.73 11.95 -73.99
C ALA A 31 -81.80 11.43 -72.88
N ILE A 32 -82.34 10.74 -71.88
CA ILE A 32 -81.56 10.06 -70.83
C ILE A 32 -80.74 8.91 -71.44
N LEU A 33 -81.33 8.05 -72.29
CA LEU A 33 -80.63 6.95 -72.97
C LEU A 33 -79.49 7.45 -73.89
N LEU A 34 -79.68 8.56 -74.60
CA LEU A 34 -78.63 9.17 -75.44
C LEU A 34 -77.55 9.88 -74.60
N TYR A 35 -77.88 10.30 -73.37
CA TYR A 35 -76.93 10.90 -72.42
C TYR A 35 -75.94 9.88 -71.83
N PHE A 36 -76.30 8.60 -71.84
CA PHE A 36 -75.45 7.48 -71.39
C PHE A 36 -74.58 6.86 -72.49
N VAL A 37 -74.59 7.39 -73.72
CA VAL A 37 -73.77 6.84 -74.82
C VAL A 37 -72.32 7.36 -74.70
N PRO A 38 -71.31 6.48 -74.60
CA PRO A 38 -69.90 6.89 -74.57
C PRO A 38 -69.48 7.65 -75.85
N VAL A 39 -68.86 8.81 -75.71
CA VAL A 39 -68.33 9.63 -76.81
C VAL A 39 -66.84 9.39 -77.01
N PRO A 40 -66.35 9.37 -78.27
CA PRO A 40 -64.92 9.26 -78.51
C PRO A 40 -64.19 10.53 -78.04
N VAL A 41 -63.08 10.36 -77.34
CA VAL A 41 -62.07 11.39 -77.10
C VAL A 41 -60.83 10.96 -77.86
N SER A 42 -60.27 11.85 -78.68
CA SER A 42 -59.06 11.56 -79.45
C SER A 42 -58.06 12.70 -79.40
N GLY A 43 -56.78 12.36 -79.51
CA GLY A 43 -55.70 13.34 -79.35
C GLY A 43 -54.37 12.88 -79.90
N ALA A 44 -53.34 13.69 -79.66
CA ALA A 44 -51.95 13.36 -79.93
C ALA A 44 -51.06 13.71 -78.74
N VAL A 45 -50.00 12.94 -78.54
CA VAL A 45 -48.96 13.12 -77.53
C VAL A 45 -47.63 13.33 -78.25
N SER A 46 -46.91 14.38 -77.87
CA SER A 46 -45.58 14.69 -78.42
C SER A 46 -44.64 15.15 -77.31
N ASP A 47 -43.35 14.97 -77.53
CA ASP A 47 -42.30 15.54 -76.68
C ASP A 47 -42.17 17.03 -76.99
N ALA A 48 -42.25 17.86 -75.95
CA ALA A 48 -42.17 19.31 -76.06
C ALA A 48 -40.74 19.81 -76.36
N GLY A 49 -39.70 19.07 -75.96
CA GLY A 49 -38.30 19.41 -76.20
C GLY A 49 -37.86 19.13 -77.63
N SER A 50 -38.18 17.94 -78.15
CA SER A 50 -37.81 17.55 -79.53
C SER A 50 -38.89 17.84 -80.59
N GLY A 51 -40.16 18.01 -80.18
CA GLY A 51 -41.32 18.15 -81.06
C GLY A 51 -41.78 16.84 -81.73
N GLN A 52 -41.17 15.70 -81.39
CA GLN A 52 -41.48 14.41 -82.00
C GLN A 52 -42.76 13.79 -81.41
N PRO A 53 -43.55 13.05 -82.21
CA PRO A 53 -44.67 12.28 -81.68
C PRO A 53 -44.18 11.16 -80.75
N LEU A 54 -44.88 10.95 -79.63
CA LEU A 54 -44.53 9.92 -78.64
C LEU A 54 -45.43 8.70 -78.78
N ALA A 55 -44.84 7.57 -79.16
CA ALA A 55 -45.51 6.28 -79.28
C ALA A 55 -45.56 5.53 -77.94
N ASP A 56 -46.51 4.61 -77.80
CA ASP A 56 -46.65 3.73 -76.64
C ASP A 56 -46.90 4.44 -75.30
N VAL A 57 -47.28 5.73 -75.34
CA VAL A 57 -47.59 6.54 -74.16
C VAL A 57 -49.03 6.32 -73.73
N THR A 58 -49.24 6.01 -72.46
CA THR A 58 -50.58 5.75 -71.93
C THR A 58 -51.25 7.03 -71.43
N VAL A 59 -52.35 7.39 -72.08
CA VAL A 59 -53.24 8.47 -71.64
C VAL A 59 -54.38 7.88 -70.82
N ALA A 60 -54.40 8.19 -69.54
CA ALA A 60 -55.43 7.73 -68.61
C ALA A 60 -56.44 8.84 -68.31
N LEU A 61 -57.69 8.47 -68.07
CA LEU A 61 -58.71 9.35 -67.53
C LEU A 61 -58.98 9.02 -66.06
N SER A 62 -59.39 10.04 -65.29
CA SER A 62 -59.78 9.90 -63.88
C SER A 62 -60.97 8.96 -63.62
N ASN A 63 -61.69 8.54 -64.66
CA ASN A 63 -62.76 7.54 -64.56
C ASN A 63 -62.30 6.10 -64.85
N GLY A 64 -60.99 5.89 -65.03
CA GLY A 64 -60.37 4.57 -65.21
C GLY A 64 -60.24 4.11 -66.67
N GLU A 65 -60.70 4.89 -67.65
CA GLU A 65 -60.46 4.60 -69.07
C GLU A 65 -59.05 5.01 -69.48
N GLN A 66 -58.41 4.23 -70.35
CA GLN A 66 -57.06 4.51 -70.84
C GLN A 66 -56.93 4.20 -72.33
N ALA A 67 -56.06 4.91 -73.05
CA ALA A 67 -55.57 4.49 -74.35
C ALA A 67 -54.09 4.83 -74.52
N THR A 68 -53.41 4.00 -75.29
CA THR A 68 -52.01 4.16 -75.64
C THR A 68 -51.88 4.84 -77.00
N SER A 69 -50.90 5.74 -77.15
CA SER A 69 -50.61 6.40 -78.43
C SER A 69 -49.96 5.44 -79.44
N ASP A 70 -50.27 5.63 -80.72
CA ASP A 70 -49.63 4.92 -81.82
C ASP A 70 -48.27 5.55 -82.22
N ALA A 71 -47.62 4.99 -83.23
CA ALA A 71 -46.32 5.46 -83.74
C ALA A 71 -46.30 6.92 -84.22
N ASP A 72 -47.46 7.50 -84.55
CA ASP A 72 -47.61 8.92 -84.92
C ASP A 72 -48.05 9.78 -83.71
N GLY A 73 -47.99 9.21 -82.50
CA GLY A 73 -48.34 9.85 -81.23
C GLY A 73 -49.85 9.97 -81.01
N ARG A 74 -50.70 9.33 -81.82
CA ARG A 74 -52.17 9.54 -81.76
C ARG A 74 -52.85 8.50 -80.90
N PHE A 75 -53.88 8.91 -80.16
CA PHE A 75 -54.68 8.00 -79.32
C PHE A 75 -56.19 8.31 -79.42
N SER A 76 -57.01 7.32 -79.07
CA SER A 76 -58.46 7.53 -78.89
C SER A 76 -59.09 6.49 -77.95
N PHE A 77 -60.03 6.92 -77.11
CA PHE A 77 -60.89 6.05 -76.28
C PHE A 77 -62.33 6.57 -76.27
N ARG A 78 -63.27 5.84 -75.66
CA ARG A 78 -64.68 6.22 -75.57
C ARG A 78 -65.09 6.44 -74.13
N SER A 79 -65.47 7.68 -73.79
CA SER A 79 -65.77 8.10 -72.42
C SER A 79 -67.19 8.57 -72.18
N SER A 80 -67.71 8.33 -70.98
CA SER A 80 -69.04 8.79 -70.56
C SER A 80 -69.01 10.26 -70.08
N ARG A 81 -70.01 11.06 -70.48
CA ARG A 81 -70.05 12.52 -70.22
C ARG A 81 -70.45 12.92 -68.78
N LEU A 82 -70.70 11.96 -67.89
CA LEU A 82 -71.48 12.21 -66.67
C LEU A 82 -70.69 12.85 -65.52
N GLN A 83 -69.36 12.99 -65.64
CA GLN A 83 -68.52 13.70 -64.67
C GLN A 83 -67.38 14.43 -65.40
N PRO A 84 -66.90 15.59 -64.89
CA PRO A 84 -65.64 16.15 -65.38
C PRO A 84 -64.54 15.12 -65.14
N VAL A 85 -63.95 14.64 -66.23
CA VAL A 85 -62.80 13.73 -66.19
C VAL A 85 -61.55 14.55 -66.48
N THR A 86 -60.46 14.23 -65.82
CA THR A 86 -59.14 14.78 -66.10
C THR A 86 -58.35 13.71 -66.82
N ALA A 87 -57.72 14.07 -67.92
CA ALA A 87 -56.77 13.21 -68.61
C ALA A 87 -55.39 13.42 -67.99
N SER A 88 -54.69 12.34 -67.73
CA SER A 88 -53.34 12.34 -67.18
C SER A 88 -52.43 11.43 -67.99
N ILE A 89 -51.19 11.85 -68.15
CA ILE A 89 -50.10 11.05 -68.69
C ILE A 89 -48.99 11.09 -67.65
N ASP A 90 -48.46 9.92 -67.32
CA ASP A 90 -47.47 9.73 -66.25
C ASP A 90 -46.35 8.81 -66.74
N GLU A 91 -45.53 9.30 -67.66
CA GLU A 91 -44.36 8.58 -68.20
C GLU A 91 -43.11 8.93 -67.38
N SER A 92 -42.26 7.96 -67.06
CA SER A 92 -41.20 8.15 -66.04
C SER A 92 -40.12 9.16 -66.42
N ILE A 93 -39.88 9.39 -67.71
CA ILE A 93 -38.86 10.31 -68.25
C ILE A 93 -39.43 11.66 -68.70
N PHE A 94 -40.71 11.93 -68.40
CA PHE A 94 -41.40 13.19 -68.66
C PHE A 94 -42.10 13.70 -67.39
N GLU A 95 -42.33 15.01 -67.31
CA GLU A 95 -43.15 15.60 -66.25
C GLU A 95 -44.60 15.12 -66.34
N PRO A 96 -45.27 14.81 -65.21
CA PRO A 96 -46.67 14.42 -65.19
C PRO A 96 -47.54 15.47 -65.87
N TRP A 97 -48.26 15.05 -66.89
CA TRP A 97 -49.11 15.94 -67.67
C TRP A 97 -50.57 15.70 -67.32
N GLN A 98 -51.33 16.78 -67.11
CA GLN A 98 -52.78 16.70 -66.91
C GLN A 98 -53.51 17.82 -67.67
N ASP A 99 -54.64 17.48 -68.28
CA ASP A 99 -55.56 18.46 -68.86
C ASP A 99 -57.00 17.92 -68.86
N ASN A 100 -57.97 18.83 -68.93
CA ASN A 100 -59.38 18.48 -68.96
C ASN A 100 -59.88 18.46 -70.42
N PRO A 101 -60.30 17.29 -70.95
CA PRO A 101 -60.83 17.20 -72.30
C PRO A 101 -62.06 18.10 -72.48
N GLN A 102 -61.98 19.01 -73.45
CA GLN A 102 -63.07 19.94 -73.77
C GLN A 102 -64.12 19.24 -74.63
N PHE A 103 -65.35 19.12 -74.14
CA PHE A 103 -66.46 18.48 -74.86
C PHE A 103 -67.38 19.51 -75.51
N ALA A 104 -67.73 19.30 -76.79
CA ALA A 104 -68.69 20.15 -77.49
C ALA A 104 -70.14 19.95 -76.96
N PRO A 105 -70.97 21.00 -76.88
CA PRO A 105 -72.32 20.94 -76.32
C PRO A 105 -73.31 20.07 -77.13
N VAL A 106 -72.92 19.60 -78.33
CA VAL A 106 -73.72 18.73 -79.18
C VAL A 106 -73.33 17.25 -78.96
N PRO A 107 -74.28 16.31 -78.73
CA PRO A 107 -74.00 14.91 -78.37
C PRO A 107 -73.18 14.07 -79.37
N LEU A 108 -72.95 14.58 -80.59
CA LEU A 108 -72.32 13.83 -81.70
C LEU A 108 -70.86 14.22 -82.01
N LEU A 109 -70.31 15.25 -81.35
CA LEU A 109 -68.91 15.65 -81.51
C LEU A 109 -68.08 15.20 -80.30
N GLY A 110 -67.04 14.40 -80.56
CA GLY A 110 -66.10 13.90 -79.57
C GLY A 110 -65.19 14.98 -78.97
N GLY A 111 -64.55 14.68 -77.84
CA GLY A 111 -63.55 15.56 -77.21
C GLY A 111 -62.20 15.49 -77.94
N LYS A 112 -61.44 16.59 -77.96
CA LYS A 112 -60.06 16.60 -78.45
C LYS A 112 -59.08 16.91 -77.33
N LEU A 113 -57.92 16.27 -77.36
CA LEU A 113 -56.84 16.47 -76.41
C LEU A 113 -55.51 16.58 -77.17
N THR A 114 -54.60 17.44 -76.74
CA THR A 114 -53.24 17.51 -77.31
C THR A 114 -52.27 17.68 -76.15
N ALA A 115 -51.44 16.66 -75.93
CA ALA A 115 -50.47 16.63 -74.86
C ALA A 115 -49.07 16.89 -75.43
N SER A 116 -48.40 17.93 -74.94
CA SER A 116 -46.99 18.17 -75.20
C SER A 116 -46.26 17.94 -73.87
N LEU A 117 -45.53 16.83 -73.76
CA LEU A 117 -44.89 16.41 -72.51
C LEU A 117 -43.52 17.08 -72.40
N GLN A 118 -43.23 17.74 -71.28
CA GLN A 118 -41.90 18.27 -70.99
C GLN A 118 -41.01 17.11 -70.54
N PRO A 119 -39.82 16.89 -71.14
CA PRO A 119 -38.90 15.89 -70.62
C PRO A 119 -38.47 16.26 -69.22
N THR A 120 -38.15 15.27 -68.40
CA THR A 120 -37.49 15.52 -67.12
C THR A 120 -36.13 16.16 -67.38
N GLU A 121 -35.81 17.22 -66.67
CA GLU A 121 -34.49 17.85 -66.68
C GLU A 121 -33.88 17.71 -65.29
N VAL A 122 -32.63 17.24 -65.23
CA VAL A 122 -31.78 17.31 -64.05
C VAL A 122 -30.82 18.44 -64.30
N SER A 123 -31.02 19.56 -63.61
CA SER A 123 -30.00 20.58 -63.48
C SER A 123 -29.41 20.49 -62.08
N GLY A 124 -28.09 20.38 -61.99
CA GLY A 124 -27.40 20.14 -60.72
C GLY A 124 -26.06 20.86 -60.66
N LEU A 125 -25.59 21.09 -59.45
CA LEU A 125 -24.27 21.65 -59.15
C LEU A 125 -23.32 20.52 -58.75
N VAL A 126 -22.17 20.41 -59.41
CA VAL A 126 -21.08 19.56 -58.93
C VAL A 126 -20.14 20.38 -58.06
N VAL A 127 -19.90 19.93 -56.83
CA VAL A 127 -19.00 20.56 -55.87
C VAL A 127 -17.90 19.62 -55.41
N ASP A 128 -16.77 20.18 -55.00
CA ASP A 128 -15.66 19.45 -54.39
C ASP A 128 -16.02 19.06 -52.94
N ALA A 129 -15.82 17.79 -52.58
CA ALA A 129 -16.13 17.27 -51.25
C ALA A 129 -15.39 17.97 -50.10
N LEU A 130 -14.18 18.48 -50.36
CA LEU A 130 -13.30 19.10 -49.36
C LEU A 130 -13.54 20.60 -49.26
N THR A 131 -13.69 21.29 -50.40
CA THR A 131 -13.81 22.76 -50.40
C THR A 131 -15.25 23.25 -50.46
N GLY A 132 -16.17 22.43 -50.97
CA GLY A 132 -17.55 22.82 -51.29
C GLY A 132 -17.67 23.77 -52.48
N ASP A 133 -16.55 24.06 -53.17
CA ASP A 133 -16.55 24.96 -54.32
C ASP A 133 -17.10 24.24 -55.58
N PRO A 134 -17.77 24.97 -56.49
CA PRO A 134 -18.19 24.43 -57.77
C PRO A 134 -17.01 23.94 -58.61
N VAL A 135 -17.13 22.73 -59.19
CA VAL A 135 -16.07 22.14 -60.02
C VAL A 135 -16.46 22.20 -61.49
N SER A 136 -15.68 22.94 -62.27
CA SER A 136 -15.83 23.04 -63.73
C SER A 136 -15.09 21.91 -64.44
N GLY A 137 -15.64 21.43 -65.56
CA GLY A 137 -15.01 20.38 -66.38
C GLY A 137 -15.32 18.94 -65.98
N VAL A 138 -16.21 18.72 -65.00
CA VAL A 138 -16.66 17.37 -64.60
C VAL A 138 -17.62 16.84 -65.66
N THR A 139 -17.39 15.63 -66.15
CA THR A 139 -18.28 14.95 -67.08
C THR A 139 -19.31 14.14 -66.29
N ALA A 140 -20.57 14.56 -66.33
CA ALA A 140 -21.71 13.79 -65.85
C ALA A 140 -22.27 12.95 -67.01
N SER A 141 -22.40 11.64 -66.82
CA SER A 141 -22.85 10.71 -67.83
C SER A 141 -24.00 9.82 -67.36
N PHE A 142 -24.98 9.61 -68.23
CA PHE A 142 -26.16 8.78 -68.00
C PHE A 142 -26.55 8.10 -69.30
N GLU A 143 -26.58 6.75 -69.35
CA GLU A 143 -27.01 5.94 -70.49
C GLU A 143 -26.50 6.39 -71.89
N GLY A 144 -25.27 6.90 -71.96
CA GLY A 144 -24.63 7.38 -73.20
C GLY A 144 -24.83 8.88 -73.50
N GLN A 145 -25.65 9.59 -72.72
CA GLN A 145 -25.66 11.05 -72.65
C GLN A 145 -24.48 11.54 -71.81
N GLN A 146 -23.90 12.69 -72.19
CA GLN A 146 -22.84 13.36 -71.44
C GLN A 146 -23.10 14.86 -71.38
N ALA A 147 -22.88 15.44 -70.21
CA ALA A 147 -22.82 16.88 -69.98
C ALA A 147 -21.55 17.22 -69.20
N THR A 148 -20.86 18.29 -69.57
CA THR A 148 -19.69 18.78 -68.83
C THR A 148 -20.09 20.00 -68.03
N THR A 149 -19.67 20.08 -66.76
CA THR A 149 -20.01 21.20 -65.88
C THR A 149 -19.39 22.51 -66.36
N ASP A 150 -20.17 23.60 -66.27
CA ASP A 150 -19.73 24.96 -66.61
C ASP A 150 -18.80 25.58 -65.54
N ALA A 151 -18.45 26.87 -65.66
CA ALA A 151 -17.56 27.56 -64.73
C ALA A 151 -18.15 27.71 -63.32
N GLU A 152 -19.48 27.63 -63.23
CA GLU A 152 -20.25 27.66 -62.00
C GLU A 152 -20.59 26.23 -61.52
N GLY A 153 -19.95 25.19 -62.08
CA GLY A 153 -20.10 23.78 -61.71
C GLY A 153 -21.44 23.16 -62.12
N ARG A 154 -22.22 23.81 -62.98
CA ARG A 154 -23.58 23.36 -63.34
C ARG A 154 -23.54 22.40 -64.51
N PHE A 155 -24.33 21.33 -64.43
CA PHE A 155 -24.60 20.43 -65.55
C PHE A 155 -26.11 20.29 -65.76
N GLU A 156 -26.49 19.87 -66.97
CA GLU A 156 -27.87 19.62 -67.32
C GLU A 156 -27.96 18.33 -68.14
N LEU A 157 -28.77 17.37 -67.67
CA LEU A 157 -29.12 16.14 -68.37
C LEU A 157 -30.64 16.08 -68.50
N SER A 158 -31.18 15.45 -69.55
CA SER A 158 -32.62 15.40 -69.79
C SER A 158 -33.08 13.99 -70.13
N HIS A 159 -34.38 13.71 -69.98
CA HIS A 159 -34.99 12.39 -70.17
C HIS A 159 -34.52 11.32 -69.18
N LEU A 160 -34.17 11.73 -67.97
CA LEU A 160 -33.80 10.80 -66.90
C LEU A 160 -35.07 10.29 -66.19
N PRO A 161 -35.14 9.00 -65.82
CA PRO A 161 -36.25 8.48 -65.04
C PRO A 161 -36.40 9.24 -63.72
N ARG A 162 -37.63 9.67 -63.36
CA ARG A 162 -37.93 10.46 -62.14
C ARG A 162 -37.40 9.90 -60.81
N SER A 163 -37.00 8.62 -60.78
CA SER A 163 -36.34 7.97 -59.65
C SER A 163 -35.42 6.85 -60.15
N GLY A 164 -34.30 6.61 -59.48
CA GLY A 164 -33.43 5.46 -59.73
C GLY A 164 -32.50 5.62 -60.94
N ALA A 165 -32.33 6.84 -61.45
CA ALA A 165 -31.31 7.15 -62.44
C ALA A 165 -29.93 7.13 -61.78
N THR A 166 -28.92 6.54 -62.42
CA THR A 166 -27.54 6.56 -61.92
C THR A 166 -26.65 7.42 -62.81
N VAL A 167 -26.10 8.50 -62.26
CA VAL A 167 -25.19 9.40 -62.99
C VAL A 167 -23.75 9.08 -62.61
N THR A 168 -22.91 8.85 -63.61
CA THR A 168 -21.46 8.68 -63.42
C THR A 168 -20.75 10.02 -63.62
N LEU A 169 -20.05 10.48 -62.59
CA LEU A 169 -19.22 11.68 -62.60
C LEU A 169 -17.75 11.28 -62.78
N SER A 170 -17.09 11.90 -63.76
CA SER A 170 -15.68 11.63 -64.08
C SER A 170 -14.96 12.95 -64.42
N ALA A 171 -13.82 13.18 -63.79
CA ALA A 171 -12.97 14.35 -64.00
C ALA A 171 -11.51 14.02 -63.63
N ASP A 172 -10.54 14.60 -64.34
CA ASP A 172 -9.13 14.43 -63.99
C ASP A 172 -8.85 14.99 -62.58
N GLY A 173 -8.22 14.17 -61.72
CA GLY A 173 -7.90 14.53 -60.33
C GLY A 173 -9.01 14.25 -59.31
N PHE A 174 -10.11 13.63 -59.73
CA PHE A 174 -11.23 13.23 -58.88
C PHE A 174 -11.56 11.74 -59.06
N ILE A 175 -12.04 11.12 -57.99
CA ILE A 175 -12.51 9.74 -57.97
C ILE A 175 -13.77 9.62 -58.83
N GLU A 176 -13.72 8.73 -59.83
CA GLU A 176 -14.89 8.41 -60.64
C GLU A 176 -15.97 7.75 -59.77
N ARG A 177 -17.16 8.35 -59.76
CA ARG A 177 -18.26 7.91 -58.91
C ARG A 177 -19.54 7.78 -59.70
N THR A 178 -20.21 6.64 -59.52
CA THR A 178 -21.60 6.46 -59.95
C THR A 178 -22.51 6.72 -58.75
N ILE A 179 -23.46 7.64 -58.94
CA ILE A 179 -24.37 8.13 -57.90
C ILE A 179 -25.80 7.82 -58.34
N ALA A 180 -26.57 7.14 -57.49
CA ALA A 180 -28.01 6.97 -57.70
C ALA A 180 -28.75 8.25 -57.29
N LEU A 181 -29.67 8.71 -58.13
CA LEU A 181 -30.53 9.86 -57.87
C LEU A 181 -31.88 9.38 -57.32
N ASP A 182 -32.18 9.75 -56.08
CA ASP A 182 -33.41 9.33 -55.39
C ASP A 182 -34.67 10.02 -55.95
N ALA A 183 -34.55 11.27 -56.43
CA ALA A 183 -35.63 12.01 -57.10
C ALA A 183 -35.07 13.09 -58.05
N ILE A 184 -35.76 13.34 -59.17
CA ILE A 184 -35.39 14.34 -60.19
C ILE A 184 -36.39 15.51 -60.20
N GLY A 185 -35.88 16.74 -60.22
CA GLY A 185 -36.64 18.01 -60.35
C GLY A 185 -35.70 19.22 -60.49
N ASP A 186 -36.25 20.43 -60.67
CA ASP A 186 -35.52 21.70 -60.99
C ASP A 186 -34.33 22.05 -60.04
N ASP A 187 -34.27 21.45 -58.84
CA ASP A 187 -33.17 21.59 -57.87
C ASP A 187 -32.63 20.20 -57.50
N ALA A 188 -31.87 19.55 -58.39
CA ALA A 188 -31.12 18.36 -58.01
C ALA A 188 -30.06 18.78 -56.96
N ALA A 189 -30.01 18.06 -55.84
CA ALA A 189 -29.02 18.27 -54.78
C ALA A 189 -27.59 18.31 -55.35
N ASN A 190 -26.71 19.09 -54.72
CA ASN A 190 -25.31 19.20 -55.15
C ASN A 190 -24.70 17.80 -55.22
N LEU A 191 -24.26 17.38 -56.41
CA LEU A 191 -23.47 16.17 -56.54
C LEU A 191 -22.05 16.46 -56.10
N THR A 192 -21.47 15.53 -55.35
CA THR A 192 -20.15 15.73 -54.77
C THR A 192 -19.14 14.86 -55.50
N VAL A 193 -18.03 15.46 -55.92
CA VAL A 193 -16.84 14.75 -56.41
C VAL A 193 -15.76 14.79 -55.35
N TYR A 194 -15.04 13.69 -55.21
CA TYR A 194 -13.99 13.54 -54.21
C TYR A 194 -12.64 13.62 -54.90
N PRO A 195 -11.74 14.53 -54.50
CA PRO A 195 -10.38 14.54 -55.04
C PRO A 195 -9.68 13.20 -54.79
N ASP A 196 -8.70 12.85 -55.63
CA ASP A 196 -7.93 11.61 -55.49
C ASP A 196 -7.42 11.40 -54.04
N GLY A 197 -7.78 10.25 -53.46
CA GLY A 197 -7.58 9.92 -52.05
C GLY A 197 -8.00 8.48 -51.72
N LEU A 198 -7.73 8.06 -50.49
CA LEU A 198 -8.10 6.72 -50.01
C LEU A 198 -9.62 6.59 -49.95
N HIS A 199 -10.16 5.56 -50.59
CA HIS A 199 -11.61 5.31 -50.63
C HIS A 199 -11.91 3.82 -50.76
N GLY A 200 -13.15 3.43 -50.48
CA GLY A 200 -13.64 2.05 -50.64
C GLY A 200 -15.03 1.89 -50.05
N LEU A 201 -15.48 0.64 -49.93
CA LEU A 201 -16.77 0.27 -49.31
C LEU A 201 -16.56 -0.45 -47.97
N VAL A 202 -17.41 -0.15 -46.99
CA VAL A 202 -17.58 -0.99 -45.79
C VAL A 202 -18.69 -2.01 -46.08
N LEU A 203 -18.37 -3.30 -45.93
CA LEU A 203 -19.23 -4.42 -46.28
C LEU A 203 -19.46 -5.34 -45.08
N ASP A 204 -20.66 -5.90 -44.96
CA ASP A 204 -20.95 -6.99 -44.01
C ASP A 204 -20.27 -8.26 -44.53
N ALA A 205 -19.33 -8.83 -43.75
CA ALA A 205 -18.58 -10.02 -44.13
C ALA A 205 -19.47 -11.25 -44.36
N ALA A 206 -20.64 -11.33 -43.69
CA ALA A 206 -21.55 -12.46 -43.80
C ALA A 206 -22.48 -12.37 -45.02
N SER A 207 -22.94 -11.16 -45.37
CA SER A 207 -23.94 -10.96 -46.43
C SER A 207 -23.41 -10.31 -47.71
N GLY A 208 -22.25 -9.64 -47.64
CA GLY A 208 -21.66 -8.87 -48.73
C GLY A 208 -22.37 -7.55 -49.02
N THR A 209 -23.36 -7.14 -48.21
CA THR A 209 -24.08 -5.87 -48.40
C THR A 209 -23.31 -4.70 -47.80
N PRO A 210 -23.48 -3.47 -48.33
CA PRO A 210 -22.90 -2.28 -47.73
C PRO A 210 -23.37 -2.04 -46.29
N VAL A 211 -22.46 -1.54 -45.45
CA VAL A 211 -22.74 -1.12 -44.06
C VAL A 211 -22.70 0.39 -44.02
N ALA A 212 -23.87 1.00 -43.84
CA ALA A 212 -24.03 2.44 -43.69
C ALA A 212 -23.74 2.89 -42.24
N GLY A 213 -23.22 4.11 -42.06
CA GLY A 213 -22.98 4.70 -40.75
C GLY A 213 -21.84 4.05 -39.95
N ALA A 214 -20.96 3.30 -40.59
CA ALA A 214 -19.76 2.78 -39.96
C ALA A 214 -18.79 3.94 -39.69
N ALA A 215 -18.32 4.08 -38.46
CA ALA A 215 -17.32 5.07 -38.09
C ALA A 215 -15.93 4.56 -38.47
N LEU A 216 -15.21 5.34 -39.28
CA LEU A 216 -13.85 5.05 -39.72
C LEU A 216 -12.87 6.07 -39.14
N SER A 217 -11.69 5.61 -38.73
CA SER A 217 -10.61 6.47 -38.26
C SER A 217 -9.29 6.09 -38.92
N LEU A 218 -8.57 7.08 -39.43
CA LEU A 218 -7.21 6.93 -39.96
C LEU A 218 -6.36 8.07 -39.41
N ASN A 219 -5.38 7.75 -38.55
CA ASN A 219 -4.61 8.74 -37.80
C ASN A 219 -5.55 9.68 -37.01
N ASP A 220 -5.45 11.00 -37.19
CA ASP A 220 -6.30 12.00 -36.55
C ASP A 220 -7.58 12.35 -37.36
N ALA A 221 -7.79 11.73 -38.52
CA ALA A 221 -8.95 11.97 -39.36
C ALA A 221 -10.05 10.93 -39.12
N SER A 222 -11.31 11.37 -39.17
CA SER A 222 -12.49 10.53 -39.07
C SER A 222 -13.35 10.65 -40.33
N SER A 223 -13.94 9.54 -40.75
CA SER A 223 -14.96 9.46 -41.80
C SER A 223 -16.12 8.57 -41.32
N GLU A 224 -17.26 8.69 -41.95
CA GLU A 224 -18.40 7.79 -41.77
C GLU A 224 -18.77 7.18 -43.12
N SER A 225 -19.16 5.91 -43.18
CA SER A 225 -19.60 5.29 -44.43
C SER A 225 -21.00 5.78 -44.82
N ALA A 226 -21.16 6.10 -46.10
CA ALA A 226 -22.45 6.49 -46.68
C ALA A 226 -23.43 5.31 -46.80
N ASP A 227 -24.66 5.57 -47.24
CA ASP A 227 -25.72 4.57 -47.39
C ASP A 227 -25.33 3.40 -48.33
N ASP A 228 -24.46 3.66 -49.30
CA ASP A 228 -23.90 2.67 -50.22
C ASP A 228 -22.61 2.03 -49.70
N GLY A 229 -22.23 2.31 -48.44
CA GLY A 229 -21.02 1.83 -47.77
C GLY A 229 -19.76 2.63 -48.09
N PHE A 230 -19.84 3.65 -48.96
CA PHE A 230 -18.66 4.39 -49.41
C PHE A 230 -18.03 5.23 -48.30
N TYR A 231 -16.70 5.20 -48.21
CA TYR A 231 -15.92 6.08 -47.33
C TYR A 231 -14.78 6.76 -48.10
N TYR A 232 -14.28 7.88 -47.55
CA TYR A 232 -13.20 8.66 -48.16
C TYR A 232 -12.30 9.33 -47.13
N PHE A 233 -10.99 9.31 -47.40
CA PHE A 233 -9.97 10.12 -46.72
C PHE A 233 -9.11 10.85 -47.77
N PRO A 234 -8.84 12.15 -47.60
CA PRO A 234 -7.96 12.87 -48.51
C PRO A 234 -6.54 12.30 -48.44
N SER A 235 -5.80 12.31 -49.56
CA SER A 235 -4.42 11.81 -49.65
C SER A 235 -3.47 12.44 -48.62
N SER A 236 -3.77 13.65 -48.14
CA SER A 236 -3.05 14.33 -47.05
C SER A 236 -3.13 13.64 -45.68
N THR A 237 -4.05 12.68 -45.49
CA THR A 237 -4.24 11.95 -44.22
C THR A 237 -3.04 11.06 -43.89
N GLY A 238 -2.28 10.63 -44.91
CA GLY A 238 -1.09 9.81 -44.75
C GLY A 238 -1.36 8.34 -44.43
N MET A 239 -0.30 7.54 -44.46
CA MET A 239 -0.34 6.11 -44.11
C MET A 239 -0.61 5.92 -42.61
N GLY A 240 -1.28 4.83 -42.27
CA GLY A 240 -1.67 4.54 -40.89
C GLY A 240 -2.56 3.30 -40.81
N GLN A 241 -3.09 3.03 -39.63
CA GLN A 241 -4.09 1.97 -39.45
C GLN A 241 -5.48 2.56 -39.60
N LEU A 242 -6.26 2.03 -40.55
CA LEU A 242 -7.66 2.37 -40.74
C LEU A 242 -8.50 1.45 -39.85
N THR A 243 -9.16 2.02 -38.84
CA THR A 243 -10.09 1.29 -37.97
C THR A 243 -11.53 1.56 -38.38
N VAL A 244 -12.38 0.54 -38.27
CA VAL A 244 -13.81 0.60 -38.62
C VAL A 244 -14.63 0.05 -37.46
N GLN A 245 -15.64 0.79 -37.05
CA GLN A 245 -16.59 0.39 -36.02
C GLN A 245 -18.03 0.62 -36.49
N ALA A 246 -18.87 -0.40 -36.40
CA ALA A 246 -20.28 -0.33 -36.76
C ALA A 246 -21.15 -1.07 -35.73
N ALA A 247 -22.35 -0.56 -35.46
CA ALA A 247 -23.27 -1.18 -34.51
C ALA A 247 -23.68 -2.58 -35.00
N GLY A 248 -23.59 -3.59 -34.11
CA GLY A 248 -23.87 -4.98 -34.44
C GLY A 248 -22.73 -5.71 -35.16
N PHE A 249 -21.54 -5.10 -35.25
CA PHE A 249 -20.35 -5.68 -35.86
C PHE A 249 -19.13 -5.59 -34.93
N LEU A 250 -18.21 -6.54 -35.09
CA LEU A 250 -16.91 -6.53 -34.45
C LEU A 250 -16.05 -5.40 -35.05
N PRO A 251 -15.23 -4.71 -34.24
CA PRO A 251 -14.26 -3.75 -34.75
C PRO A 251 -13.30 -4.39 -35.76
N ALA A 252 -13.06 -3.73 -36.88
CA ALA A 252 -12.08 -4.15 -37.89
C ALA A 252 -10.95 -3.12 -38.00
N ALA A 253 -9.74 -3.60 -38.34
CA ALA A 253 -8.60 -2.74 -38.58
C ALA A 253 -7.78 -3.26 -39.77
N VAL A 254 -7.37 -2.35 -40.66
CA VAL A 254 -6.54 -2.67 -41.83
C VAL A 254 -5.43 -1.63 -41.97
N ASP A 255 -4.20 -2.08 -42.19
CA ASP A 255 -3.07 -1.18 -42.38
C ASP A 255 -3.06 -0.60 -43.81
N VAL A 256 -3.02 0.73 -43.91
CA VAL A 256 -2.87 1.47 -45.16
C VAL A 256 -1.38 1.69 -45.41
N ILE A 257 -0.78 0.83 -46.23
CA ILE A 257 0.68 0.75 -46.45
C ILE A 257 1.14 1.09 -47.88
N ASP A 258 0.22 1.34 -48.81
CA ASP A 258 0.51 1.57 -50.22
C ASP A 258 0.18 3.02 -50.63
N ASP A 259 1.16 3.69 -51.24
CA ASP A 259 0.98 5.03 -51.83
C ASP A 259 -0.10 5.02 -52.93
N ALA A 260 -0.31 3.89 -53.62
CA ALA A 260 -1.36 3.76 -54.64
C ALA A 260 -2.78 3.81 -54.06
N ALA A 261 -2.99 3.30 -52.84
CA ALA A 261 -4.27 3.38 -52.13
C ALA A 261 -4.55 4.81 -51.66
N LEU A 262 -3.52 5.51 -51.14
CA LEU A 262 -3.63 6.91 -50.75
C LEU A 262 -3.78 7.87 -51.94
N ALA A 263 -3.23 7.52 -53.10
CA ALA A 263 -3.38 8.26 -54.34
C ALA A 263 -4.74 8.03 -55.02
N GLY A 264 -5.62 7.18 -54.46
CA GLY A 264 -6.93 6.89 -55.04
C GLY A 264 -6.87 6.06 -56.31
N GLU A 265 -5.76 5.37 -56.59
CA GLU A 265 -5.64 4.52 -57.78
C GLU A 265 -6.36 3.17 -57.62
N GLN A 266 -6.61 2.74 -56.37
CA GLN A 266 -7.34 1.51 -56.04
C GLN A 266 -8.30 1.72 -54.87
N ALA A 267 -9.53 1.22 -55.01
CA ALA A 267 -10.49 1.16 -53.91
C ALA A 267 -10.08 0.09 -52.89
N MET A 268 -10.27 0.38 -51.61
CA MET A 268 -9.92 -0.46 -50.47
C MET A 268 -11.17 -0.83 -49.68
N ASP A 269 -11.84 -1.91 -50.06
CA ASP A 269 -13.04 -2.38 -49.36
C ASP A 269 -12.68 -3.08 -48.03
N ILE A 270 -13.51 -2.88 -47.01
CA ILE A 270 -13.33 -3.45 -45.66
C ILE A 270 -14.56 -4.27 -45.30
N ALA A 271 -14.36 -5.55 -44.97
CA ALA A 271 -15.41 -6.44 -44.48
C ALA A 271 -15.43 -6.46 -42.94
N VAL A 272 -16.59 -6.21 -42.33
CA VAL A 272 -16.80 -6.27 -40.88
C VAL A 272 -17.65 -7.49 -40.50
N GLU A 273 -17.26 -8.23 -39.47
CA GLU A 273 -17.98 -9.44 -39.02
C GLU A 273 -19.09 -9.09 -38.01
N PRO A 274 -20.28 -9.70 -38.06
CA PRO A 274 -21.36 -9.42 -37.11
C PRO A 274 -21.03 -9.95 -35.70
N THR A 275 -21.47 -9.24 -34.65
CA THR A 275 -21.39 -9.74 -33.27
C THR A 275 -22.28 -10.96 -33.07
N VAL A 276 -21.91 -11.84 -32.13
CA VAL A 276 -22.66 -13.06 -31.83
C VAL A 276 -22.67 -13.29 -30.32
N LEU A 277 -23.86 -13.48 -29.74
CA LEU A 277 -24.03 -13.94 -28.37
C LEU A 277 -24.55 -15.38 -28.38
N THR A 278 -23.86 -16.27 -27.68
CA THR A 278 -24.26 -17.67 -27.48
C THR A 278 -24.28 -18.02 -26.00
N GLY A 279 -24.99 -19.09 -25.63
CA GLY A 279 -24.95 -19.65 -24.29
C GLY A 279 -25.97 -20.76 -24.12
N THR A 280 -26.08 -21.28 -22.90
CA THR A 280 -27.04 -22.33 -22.51
C THR A 280 -28.01 -21.85 -21.44
N VAL A 281 -29.23 -22.39 -21.45
CA VAL A 281 -30.21 -22.17 -20.36
C VAL A 281 -30.41 -23.46 -19.59
N LEU A 282 -30.20 -23.41 -18.28
CA LEU A 282 -30.29 -24.57 -17.38
C LEU A 282 -31.40 -24.40 -16.34
N ASP A 283 -31.96 -25.52 -15.87
CA ASP A 283 -32.93 -25.59 -14.78
C ASP A 283 -32.19 -25.50 -13.43
N GLY A 284 -32.51 -24.50 -12.61
CA GLY A 284 -31.78 -24.26 -11.36
C GLY A 284 -32.00 -25.28 -10.24
N LYS A 285 -32.96 -26.20 -10.39
CA LYS A 285 -33.19 -27.29 -9.42
C LYS A 285 -32.47 -28.57 -9.81
N THR A 286 -32.42 -28.88 -11.11
CA THR A 286 -31.94 -30.16 -11.64
C THR A 286 -30.59 -30.06 -12.35
N GLY A 287 -30.22 -28.86 -12.82
CA GLY A 287 -29.04 -28.61 -13.65
C GLY A 287 -29.19 -29.08 -15.11
N GLU A 288 -30.36 -29.55 -15.51
CA GLU A 288 -30.64 -30.04 -16.87
C GLU A 288 -30.94 -28.87 -17.84
N PRO A 289 -30.69 -29.02 -19.15
CA PRO A 289 -31.01 -27.98 -20.14
C PRO A 289 -32.50 -27.67 -20.26
N VAL A 290 -32.83 -26.39 -20.41
CA VAL A 290 -34.20 -25.90 -20.64
C VAL A 290 -34.42 -25.65 -22.13
N ALA A 291 -35.06 -26.60 -22.81
CA ALA A 291 -35.46 -26.45 -24.20
C ALA A 291 -36.70 -25.55 -24.35
N GLY A 292 -36.72 -24.70 -25.39
CA GLY A 292 -37.87 -23.85 -25.69
C GLY A 292 -37.94 -22.52 -24.91
N ALA A 293 -36.92 -22.15 -24.15
CA ALA A 293 -36.84 -20.85 -23.49
C ALA A 293 -36.66 -19.73 -24.52
N SER A 294 -37.41 -18.64 -24.38
CA SER A 294 -37.31 -17.45 -25.23
C SER A 294 -36.28 -16.49 -24.67
N ILE A 295 -35.27 -16.16 -25.47
CA ILE A 295 -34.20 -15.21 -25.16
C ILE A 295 -34.41 -13.94 -25.99
N GLN A 296 -34.49 -12.78 -25.33
CA GLN A 296 -34.74 -11.50 -26.00
C GLN A 296 -33.67 -10.47 -25.63
N ALA A 297 -33.13 -9.76 -26.63
CA ALA A 297 -32.17 -8.68 -26.46
C ALA A 297 -32.19 -7.76 -27.70
N GLY A 298 -32.16 -6.43 -27.52
CA GLY A 298 -32.06 -5.48 -28.64
C GLY A 298 -33.14 -5.60 -29.73
N GLY A 299 -34.34 -6.05 -29.36
CA GLY A 299 -35.42 -6.34 -30.31
C GLY A 299 -35.27 -7.65 -31.09
N GLN A 300 -34.22 -8.42 -30.83
CA GLN A 300 -34.03 -9.77 -31.33
C GLN A 300 -34.64 -10.81 -30.41
N THR A 301 -34.93 -11.98 -30.96
CA THR A 301 -35.43 -13.12 -30.19
C THR A 301 -34.84 -14.41 -30.70
N ALA A 302 -34.38 -15.26 -29.78
CA ALA A 302 -33.98 -16.64 -30.02
C ALA A 302 -34.80 -17.58 -29.13
N THR A 303 -34.86 -18.85 -29.52
CA THR A 303 -35.43 -19.92 -28.70
C THR A 303 -34.35 -20.97 -28.47
N THR A 304 -34.23 -21.46 -27.24
CA THR A 304 -33.24 -22.50 -26.94
C THR A 304 -33.58 -23.83 -27.61
N ASP A 305 -32.55 -24.56 -28.04
CA ASP A 305 -32.67 -25.90 -28.63
C ASP A 305 -32.84 -27.01 -27.57
N GLU A 306 -32.83 -28.29 -27.98
CA GLU A 306 -32.98 -29.44 -27.07
C GLU A 306 -31.85 -29.56 -26.04
N ASP A 307 -30.67 -29.01 -26.34
CA ASP A 307 -29.50 -28.97 -25.47
C ASP A 307 -29.44 -27.64 -24.68
N GLY A 308 -30.50 -26.82 -24.75
CA GLY A 308 -30.61 -25.54 -24.05
C GLY A 308 -29.81 -24.39 -24.68
N ASN A 309 -29.21 -24.57 -25.86
CA ASN A 309 -28.36 -23.56 -26.48
C ASN A 309 -29.18 -22.47 -27.17
N TYR A 310 -28.72 -21.21 -27.10
CA TYR A 310 -29.25 -20.10 -27.89
C TYR A 310 -28.16 -19.37 -28.66
N ARG A 311 -28.57 -18.62 -29.69
CA ARG A 311 -27.70 -17.76 -30.51
C ARG A 311 -28.44 -16.50 -30.94
N LEU A 312 -27.86 -15.33 -30.67
CA LEU A 312 -28.28 -14.02 -31.17
C LEU A 312 -27.12 -13.42 -31.97
N GLU A 313 -27.42 -12.67 -33.04
CA GLU A 313 -26.40 -12.10 -33.94
C GLU A 313 -26.67 -10.62 -34.18
N ARG A 314 -25.64 -9.78 -34.36
CA ARG A 314 -25.78 -8.33 -34.58
C ARG A 314 -26.37 -7.58 -33.38
N LEU A 315 -26.00 -8.00 -32.17
CA LEU A 315 -26.30 -7.23 -30.96
C LEU A 315 -25.37 -6.02 -30.84
N SER A 316 -25.95 -4.86 -30.56
CA SER A 316 -25.17 -3.64 -30.32
C SER A 316 -24.72 -3.56 -28.86
N THR A 317 -23.72 -2.72 -28.60
CA THR A 317 -23.21 -2.47 -27.23
C THR A 317 -24.25 -1.81 -26.31
N GLY A 318 -25.35 -1.28 -26.87
CA GLY A 318 -26.50 -0.78 -26.12
C GLY A 318 -27.55 -1.84 -25.76
N ASP A 319 -27.44 -3.06 -26.30
CA ASP A 319 -28.46 -4.12 -26.22
C ASP A 319 -28.05 -5.27 -25.29
N LEU A 320 -27.34 -4.97 -24.20
CA LEU A 320 -26.78 -5.98 -23.31
C LEU A 320 -27.78 -6.55 -22.28
N SER A 321 -28.99 -6.01 -22.20
CA SER A 321 -30.05 -6.55 -21.34
C SER A 321 -30.71 -7.75 -22.01
N ILE A 322 -30.49 -8.94 -21.45
CA ILE A 322 -31.01 -10.21 -21.96
C ILE A 322 -32.13 -10.67 -21.05
N THR A 323 -33.32 -10.88 -21.61
CA THR A 323 -34.46 -11.47 -20.89
C THR A 323 -34.64 -12.92 -21.35
N ALA A 324 -34.55 -13.86 -20.42
CA ALA A 324 -34.86 -15.27 -20.62
C ALA A 324 -36.22 -15.61 -19.98
N SER A 325 -37.11 -16.25 -20.74
CA SER A 325 -38.45 -16.60 -20.27
C SER A 325 -38.89 -17.99 -20.74
N HIS A 326 -39.56 -18.74 -19.86
CA HIS A 326 -40.20 -20.01 -20.15
C HIS A 326 -41.42 -20.17 -19.22
N SER A 327 -42.48 -20.88 -19.64
CA SER A 327 -43.76 -20.90 -18.89
C SER A 327 -43.67 -21.53 -17.50
N ASP A 328 -42.70 -22.41 -17.29
CA ASP A 328 -42.56 -23.22 -16.08
C ASP A 328 -41.55 -22.61 -15.07
N TYR A 329 -40.98 -21.45 -15.39
CA TYR A 329 -39.92 -20.80 -14.64
C TYR A 329 -40.23 -19.32 -14.42
N GLU A 330 -39.54 -18.72 -13.45
CA GLU A 330 -39.53 -17.26 -13.32
C GLU A 330 -38.76 -16.62 -14.48
N THR A 331 -39.19 -15.43 -14.89
CA THR A 331 -38.47 -14.67 -15.92
C THR A 331 -37.16 -14.15 -15.33
N LEU A 332 -36.07 -14.33 -16.07
CA LEU A 332 -34.74 -13.90 -15.67
C LEU A 332 -34.26 -12.77 -16.57
N ASP A 333 -33.84 -11.66 -15.97
CA ASP A 333 -33.13 -10.59 -16.65
C ASP A 333 -31.66 -10.63 -16.25
N VAL A 334 -30.76 -10.71 -17.23
CA VAL A 334 -29.30 -10.65 -17.04
C VAL A 334 -28.69 -9.57 -17.93
N THR A 335 -27.54 -9.04 -17.53
CA THR A 335 -26.76 -8.12 -18.36
C THR A 335 -25.53 -8.85 -18.89
N ALA A 336 -25.37 -8.89 -20.21
CA ALA A 336 -24.18 -9.44 -20.85
C ALA A 336 -22.98 -8.49 -20.68
N ASP A 337 -21.78 -9.04 -20.53
CA ASP A 337 -20.54 -8.28 -20.56
C ASP A 337 -20.12 -8.06 -22.02
N GLU A 338 -19.94 -6.80 -22.41
CA GLU A 338 -19.57 -6.43 -23.79
C GLU A 338 -18.26 -7.08 -24.23
N ALA A 339 -17.23 -7.01 -23.38
CA ALA A 339 -15.89 -7.48 -23.72
C ALA A 339 -15.82 -9.00 -23.76
N ALA A 340 -16.40 -9.68 -22.76
CA ALA A 340 -16.37 -11.13 -22.68
C ALA A 340 -17.35 -11.78 -23.66
N ASN A 341 -18.61 -11.33 -23.68
CA ASN A 341 -19.66 -12.07 -24.38
C ASN A 341 -19.82 -11.67 -25.84
N LEU A 342 -19.74 -10.38 -26.18
CA LEU A 342 -19.93 -9.92 -27.56
C LEU A 342 -18.62 -9.84 -28.36
N LEU A 343 -17.54 -9.36 -27.74
CA LEU A 343 -16.26 -9.15 -28.44
C LEU A 343 -15.36 -10.39 -28.41
N ALA A 344 -15.24 -11.08 -27.27
CA ALA A 344 -14.45 -12.30 -27.14
C ALA A 344 -15.23 -13.59 -27.46
N GLY A 345 -16.57 -13.52 -27.53
CA GLY A 345 -17.44 -14.65 -27.87
C GLY A 345 -17.56 -15.70 -26.77
N GLU A 346 -17.32 -15.33 -25.51
CA GLU A 346 -17.54 -16.23 -24.37
C GLU A 346 -19.04 -16.48 -24.15
N PRO A 347 -19.46 -17.73 -23.88
CA PRO A 347 -20.87 -18.05 -23.71
C PRO A 347 -21.44 -17.39 -22.44
N LEU A 348 -22.67 -16.88 -22.54
CA LEU A 348 -23.45 -16.40 -21.41
C LEU A 348 -24.47 -17.45 -21.00
N ASP A 349 -24.10 -18.31 -20.07
CA ASP A 349 -25.00 -19.32 -19.52
C ASP A 349 -25.97 -18.70 -18.51
N MET A 350 -27.23 -19.12 -18.56
CA MET A 350 -28.32 -18.61 -17.73
C MET A 350 -29.01 -19.76 -16.99
N THR A 351 -29.44 -19.51 -15.76
CA THR A 351 -30.16 -20.50 -14.95
C THR A 351 -31.55 -19.99 -14.62
N LEU A 352 -32.58 -20.65 -15.16
CA LEU A 352 -33.96 -20.34 -14.84
C LEU A 352 -34.38 -21.10 -13.57
N LEU A 353 -34.98 -20.39 -12.62
CA LEU A 353 -35.45 -20.96 -11.37
C LEU A 353 -36.93 -21.37 -11.50
N PRO A 354 -37.28 -22.64 -11.18
CA PRO A 354 -38.66 -22.99 -10.90
C PRO A 354 -39.16 -22.17 -9.71
N PRO A 355 -40.49 -22.03 -9.52
CA PRO A 355 -41.05 -21.33 -8.38
C PRO A 355 -40.50 -21.86 -7.03
N HIS A 356 -40.01 -20.94 -6.19
CA HIS A 356 -39.29 -21.26 -4.94
C HIS A 356 -39.48 -20.20 -3.86
N LEU A 357 -39.11 -20.53 -2.61
CA LEU A 357 -38.97 -19.59 -1.50
C LEU A 357 -37.49 -19.50 -1.09
N ALA A 358 -36.94 -18.28 -1.03
CA ALA A 358 -35.55 -18.02 -0.64
C ALA A 358 -35.45 -17.17 0.63
N GLY A 359 -34.40 -17.39 1.42
CA GLY A 359 -34.13 -16.65 2.65
C GLY A 359 -32.67 -16.73 3.08
N SER A 360 -32.36 -16.11 4.22
CA SER A 360 -31.03 -16.13 4.84
C SER A 360 -31.08 -16.39 6.34
N VAL A 361 -30.02 -16.99 6.87
CA VAL A 361 -29.82 -17.22 8.30
C VAL A 361 -28.55 -16.50 8.74
N VAL A 362 -28.68 -15.63 9.74
CA VAL A 362 -27.60 -14.77 10.23
C VAL A 362 -27.42 -14.93 11.75
N ASN A 363 -26.25 -14.57 12.24
CA ASN A 363 -25.96 -14.51 13.68
C ASN A 363 -26.56 -13.22 14.27
N ASN A 364 -27.37 -13.32 15.32
CA ASN A 364 -28.05 -12.16 15.94
C ASN A 364 -27.11 -11.18 16.65
N VAL A 365 -25.85 -11.57 16.90
CA VAL A 365 -24.84 -10.73 17.56
C VAL A 365 -23.91 -10.07 16.55
N THR A 366 -23.35 -10.85 15.61
CA THR A 366 -22.36 -10.35 14.65
C THR A 366 -22.98 -9.89 13.31
N ASN A 367 -24.24 -10.22 13.05
CA ASN A 367 -24.92 -10.09 11.74
C ASN A 367 -24.24 -10.85 10.59
N GLY A 368 -23.23 -11.69 10.87
CA GLY A 368 -22.57 -12.53 9.87
C GLY A 368 -23.45 -13.72 9.43
N PRO A 369 -23.20 -14.28 8.23
CA PRO A 369 -23.95 -15.43 7.73
C PRO A 369 -23.67 -16.69 8.55
N ILE A 370 -24.69 -17.53 8.76
CA ILE A 370 -24.54 -18.84 9.39
C ILE A 370 -24.53 -19.92 8.30
N VAL A 371 -23.35 -20.51 8.09
CA VAL A 371 -23.12 -21.57 7.10
C VAL A 371 -23.56 -22.92 7.66
N GLY A 372 -24.24 -23.74 6.86
CA GLY A 372 -24.60 -25.11 7.23
C GLY A 372 -25.81 -25.21 8.19
N ALA A 373 -26.56 -24.13 8.40
CA ALA A 373 -27.82 -24.16 9.14
C ALA A 373 -28.86 -24.98 8.35
N THR A 374 -29.57 -25.88 9.02
CA THR A 374 -30.65 -26.64 8.41
C THR A 374 -31.96 -25.88 8.54
N VAL A 375 -32.61 -25.58 7.42
CA VAL A 375 -33.94 -24.97 7.36
C VAL A 375 -34.94 -26.02 6.89
N ALA A 376 -35.88 -26.39 7.77
CA ALA A 376 -36.83 -27.45 7.51
C ALA A 376 -38.28 -26.97 7.60
N ALA A 377 -39.13 -27.45 6.68
CA ALA A 377 -40.57 -27.23 6.69
C ALA A 377 -41.32 -28.47 6.19
N GLY A 378 -41.95 -29.21 7.11
CA GLY A 378 -42.64 -30.46 6.78
C GLY A 378 -41.67 -31.50 6.19
N THR A 379 -41.83 -31.85 4.91
CA THR A 379 -40.92 -32.76 4.17
C THR A 379 -39.84 -32.03 3.37
N LEU A 380 -39.88 -30.70 3.32
CA LEU A 380 -38.89 -29.86 2.65
C LEU A 380 -37.75 -29.57 3.60
N SER A 381 -36.53 -29.53 3.08
CA SER A 381 -35.33 -29.15 3.84
C SER A 381 -34.31 -28.53 2.90
N ALA A 382 -33.60 -27.52 3.42
CA ALA A 382 -32.46 -26.88 2.78
C ALA A 382 -31.34 -26.67 3.81
N VAL A 383 -30.12 -26.51 3.33
CA VAL A 383 -28.95 -26.17 4.14
C VAL A 383 -28.40 -24.86 3.64
N THR A 384 -28.03 -23.95 4.54
CA THR A 384 -27.49 -22.66 4.15
C THR A 384 -26.08 -22.76 3.56
N ASP A 385 -25.83 -21.94 2.54
CA ASP A 385 -24.52 -21.81 1.90
C ASP A 385 -23.53 -20.93 2.69
N ASP A 386 -22.39 -20.59 2.08
CA ASP A 386 -21.34 -19.76 2.67
C ASP A 386 -21.76 -18.31 2.93
N GLN A 387 -22.81 -17.83 2.25
CA GLN A 387 -23.45 -16.54 2.47
C GLN A 387 -24.67 -16.65 3.40
N GLY A 388 -24.91 -17.82 3.99
CA GLY A 388 -26.03 -18.08 4.88
C GLY A 388 -27.38 -18.15 4.18
N GLN A 389 -27.42 -18.27 2.85
CA GLN A 389 -28.65 -18.30 2.06
C GLN A 389 -29.18 -19.72 1.85
N PHE A 390 -30.49 -19.87 1.68
CA PHE A 390 -31.14 -21.15 1.39
C PHE A 390 -32.32 -21.00 0.42
N ILE A 391 -32.64 -22.09 -0.29
CA ILE A 391 -33.79 -22.19 -1.20
C ILE A 391 -34.64 -23.41 -0.83
N LEU A 392 -35.94 -23.20 -0.65
CA LEU A 392 -36.96 -24.24 -0.55
C LEU A 392 -37.78 -24.26 -1.85
N TRP A 393 -37.70 -25.35 -2.61
CA TRP A 393 -38.40 -25.52 -3.90
C TRP A 393 -39.91 -25.80 -3.72
N THR A 394 -40.70 -24.75 -3.50
CA THR A 394 -42.16 -24.82 -3.33
C THR A 394 -42.84 -23.49 -3.64
N THR A 395 -44.12 -23.53 -3.99
CA THR A 395 -45.03 -22.36 -4.04
C THR A 395 -45.97 -22.29 -2.84
N ASP A 396 -45.95 -23.30 -1.97
CA ASP A 396 -46.90 -23.41 -0.87
C ASP A 396 -46.57 -22.39 0.22
N THR A 397 -47.45 -21.42 0.42
CA THR A 397 -47.37 -20.41 1.47
C THR A 397 -48.74 -20.21 2.14
N PRO A 398 -48.79 -19.79 3.42
CA PRO A 398 -47.67 -19.61 4.34
C PRO A 398 -47.07 -20.95 4.81
N LEU A 399 -45.77 -20.95 5.16
CA LEU A 399 -45.02 -22.14 5.55
C LEU A 399 -44.28 -21.90 6.88
N ASP A 400 -44.53 -22.75 7.89
CA ASP A 400 -43.81 -22.70 9.16
C ASP A 400 -42.46 -23.43 9.00
N VAL A 401 -41.36 -22.74 9.30
CA VAL A 401 -39.98 -23.24 9.18
C VAL A 401 -39.32 -23.37 10.54
N THR A 402 -38.54 -24.43 10.70
CA THR A 402 -37.63 -24.62 11.85
C THR A 402 -36.20 -24.51 11.35
N ILE A 403 -35.40 -23.69 12.03
CA ILE A 403 -34.00 -23.43 11.69
C ILE A 403 -33.12 -23.94 12.83
N ASP A 404 -32.23 -24.88 12.52
CA ASP A 404 -31.30 -25.48 13.48
C ASP A 404 -29.86 -25.33 12.98
N ALA A 405 -28.97 -24.89 13.87
CA ALA A 405 -27.54 -24.76 13.60
C ALA A 405 -26.72 -25.14 14.84
N VAL A 406 -25.62 -25.86 14.63
CA VAL A 406 -24.72 -26.28 15.73
C VAL A 406 -24.17 -25.05 16.44
N GLY A 407 -24.31 -25.01 17.77
CA GLY A 407 -23.84 -23.88 18.59
C GLY A 407 -24.81 -22.71 18.69
N TYR A 408 -26.03 -22.83 18.17
CA TYR A 408 -27.09 -21.82 18.26
C TYR A 408 -28.35 -22.37 18.94
N GLU A 409 -29.21 -21.47 19.42
CA GLU A 409 -30.58 -21.79 19.77
C GLU A 409 -31.41 -22.04 18.51
N THR A 410 -32.23 -23.09 18.53
CA THR A 410 -33.15 -23.42 17.44
C THR A 410 -34.23 -22.34 17.34
N ALA A 411 -34.53 -21.86 16.14
CA ALA A 411 -35.57 -20.87 15.89
C ALA A 411 -36.73 -21.46 15.08
N GLU A 412 -37.94 -20.93 15.31
CA GLU A 412 -39.13 -21.20 14.49
C GLU A 412 -39.61 -19.87 13.91
N ASP A 413 -39.94 -19.86 12.62
CA ASP A 413 -40.44 -18.68 11.92
C ASP A 413 -41.44 -19.07 10.82
N ARG A 414 -42.08 -18.09 10.17
CA ARG A 414 -43.12 -18.32 9.15
C ARG A 414 -42.82 -17.54 7.86
N PHE A 415 -42.65 -18.26 6.77
CA PHE A 415 -42.62 -17.72 5.42
C PHE A 415 -44.00 -17.28 4.94
N ASN A 416 -44.10 -16.06 4.41
CA ASN A 416 -45.31 -15.50 3.78
C ASN A 416 -44.97 -15.01 2.35
N GLU A 417 -45.96 -14.84 1.47
CA GLU A 417 -45.78 -14.51 0.04
C GLU A 417 -45.02 -13.19 -0.23
N ASP A 418 -44.90 -12.29 0.75
CA ASP A 418 -44.55 -10.89 0.49
C ASP A 418 -43.09 -10.49 0.84
N THR A 419 -42.23 -11.36 1.41
CA THR A 419 -40.82 -10.97 1.73
C THR A 419 -39.85 -12.16 1.87
N PRO A 420 -38.59 -12.05 1.41
CA PRO A 420 -37.51 -12.98 1.77
C PRO A 420 -37.33 -13.00 3.28
N LEU A 421 -37.21 -14.20 3.87
CA LEU A 421 -37.07 -14.36 5.32
C LEU A 421 -35.59 -14.28 5.72
N THR A 422 -35.23 -13.32 6.57
CA THR A 422 -33.94 -13.33 7.28
C THR A 422 -34.17 -13.73 8.73
N VAL A 423 -33.65 -14.88 9.13
CA VAL A 423 -33.76 -15.40 10.50
C VAL A 423 -32.44 -15.18 11.23
N ALA A 424 -32.49 -14.46 12.36
CA ALA A 424 -31.33 -14.25 13.21
C ALA A 424 -31.30 -15.30 14.35
N LEU A 425 -30.24 -16.11 14.43
CA LEU A 425 -30.08 -17.11 15.49
C LEU A 425 -29.24 -16.58 16.66
N GLU A 426 -29.65 -16.90 17.88
CA GLU A 426 -28.89 -16.60 19.10
C GLU A 426 -27.82 -17.69 19.38
N PRO A 427 -26.54 -17.33 19.54
CA PRO A 427 -25.49 -18.31 19.83
C PRO A 427 -25.51 -18.81 21.29
N LYS A 428 -25.16 -20.09 21.49
CA LYS A 428 -24.90 -20.72 22.79
C LYS A 428 -23.41 -20.56 23.14
N GLY A 429 -23.03 -19.43 23.75
CA GLY A 429 -21.62 -19.15 24.01
C GLY A 429 -21.33 -17.84 24.74
N LEU A 430 -20.04 -17.51 24.84
CA LEU A 430 -19.51 -16.33 25.50
C LEU A 430 -19.11 -15.26 24.49
N VAL A 431 -19.51 -14.01 24.71
CA VAL A 431 -18.92 -12.85 24.04
C VAL A 431 -17.69 -12.38 24.83
N VAL A 432 -16.51 -12.38 24.22
CA VAL A 432 -15.28 -11.85 24.81
C VAL A 432 -14.96 -10.51 24.18
N LYS A 433 -14.91 -9.45 24.97
CA LYS A 433 -14.42 -8.13 24.54
C LYS A 433 -13.00 -7.94 25.03
N VAL A 434 -12.06 -7.82 24.12
CA VAL A 434 -10.65 -7.66 24.38
C VAL A 434 -10.25 -6.21 24.15
N SER A 435 -9.60 -5.63 25.15
CA SER A 435 -9.03 -4.29 25.08
C SER A 435 -7.57 -4.30 25.52
N ASP A 436 -6.83 -3.24 25.22
CA ASP A 436 -5.50 -3.01 25.78
C ASP A 436 -5.61 -2.37 27.18
N SER A 437 -4.47 -2.10 27.81
CA SER A 437 -4.40 -1.43 29.12
C SER A 437 -4.94 0.01 29.11
N ALA A 438 -5.06 0.64 27.94
CA ALA A 438 -5.66 1.95 27.74
C ALA A 438 -7.18 1.88 27.44
N GLY A 439 -7.75 0.68 27.37
CA GLY A 439 -9.15 0.43 27.07
C GLY A 439 -9.50 0.53 25.59
N GLN A 440 -8.52 0.56 24.68
CA GLN A 440 -8.76 0.50 23.24
C GLN A 440 -9.05 -0.94 22.81
N PRO A 441 -9.97 -1.17 21.87
CA PRO A 441 -10.28 -2.51 21.40
C PRO A 441 -9.09 -3.15 20.68
N VAL A 442 -8.84 -4.43 20.94
CA VAL A 442 -7.73 -5.18 20.36
C VAL A 442 -8.26 -6.17 19.34
N SER A 443 -8.02 -5.89 18.06
CA SER A 443 -8.40 -6.76 16.95
C SER A 443 -7.39 -7.89 16.72
N SER A 444 -7.83 -8.96 16.06
CA SER A 444 -6.98 -10.08 15.65
C SER A 444 -6.39 -10.92 16.80
N ALA A 445 -6.83 -10.70 18.05
CA ALA A 445 -6.46 -11.56 19.17
C ALA A 445 -7.18 -12.90 19.04
N ALA A 446 -6.43 -14.00 19.18
CA ALA A 446 -6.99 -15.34 19.17
C ALA A 446 -7.59 -15.65 20.55
N VAL A 447 -8.87 -16.01 20.57
CA VAL A 447 -9.61 -16.46 21.76
C VAL A 447 -9.82 -17.96 21.61
N THR A 448 -9.18 -18.76 22.45
CA THR A 448 -9.12 -20.22 22.31
C THR A 448 -9.66 -20.90 23.55
N SER A 449 -10.40 -21.98 23.38
CA SER A 449 -10.86 -22.89 24.45
C SER A 449 -10.64 -24.34 24.00
N PRO A 450 -10.84 -25.35 24.88
CA PRO A 450 -10.74 -26.76 24.48
C PRO A 450 -11.69 -27.19 23.36
N ARG A 451 -12.74 -26.42 23.05
CA ARG A 451 -13.84 -26.82 22.15
C ARG A 451 -14.12 -25.85 21.01
N SER A 452 -13.59 -24.63 21.09
CA SER A 452 -13.88 -23.55 20.15
C SER A 452 -12.74 -22.55 20.13
N GLU A 453 -12.51 -21.96 18.96
CA GLU A 453 -11.61 -20.86 18.73
C GLU A 453 -12.33 -19.75 17.94
N ALA A 454 -11.96 -18.51 18.21
CA ALA A 454 -12.43 -17.33 17.51
C ALA A 454 -11.32 -16.28 17.50
N THR A 455 -11.48 -15.26 16.66
CA THR A 455 -10.57 -14.12 16.58
C THR A 455 -11.36 -12.85 16.81
N THR A 456 -10.78 -11.87 17.52
CA THR A 456 -11.45 -10.59 17.74
C THR A 456 -11.55 -9.76 16.46
N ASP A 457 -12.70 -9.10 16.28
CA ASP A 457 -12.95 -8.13 15.22
C ASP A 457 -12.31 -6.75 15.49
N GLU A 458 -12.56 -5.76 14.64
CA GLU A 458 -12.05 -4.39 14.79
C GLU A 458 -12.54 -3.68 16.08
N GLN A 459 -13.64 -4.16 16.67
CA GLN A 459 -14.18 -3.67 17.93
C GLN A 459 -13.66 -4.48 19.14
N GLY A 460 -12.70 -5.38 18.90
CA GLY A 460 -12.10 -6.23 19.92
C GLY A 460 -13.03 -7.34 20.40
N VAL A 461 -14.07 -7.68 19.64
CA VAL A 461 -15.09 -8.65 20.06
C VAL A 461 -14.87 -9.99 19.40
N ALA A 462 -14.91 -11.08 20.17
CA ALA A 462 -14.93 -12.45 19.68
C ALA A 462 -16.08 -13.21 20.34
N LEU A 463 -16.73 -14.09 19.58
CA LEU A 463 -17.76 -14.99 20.10
C LEU A 463 -17.20 -16.41 20.20
N LEU A 464 -17.22 -16.98 21.40
CA LEU A 464 -16.75 -18.32 21.68
C LEU A 464 -17.95 -19.26 21.95
N PRO A 465 -18.47 -19.95 20.92
CA PRO A 465 -19.58 -20.88 21.09
C PRO A 465 -19.15 -22.16 21.83
N LEU A 466 -20.14 -22.96 22.27
CA LEU A 466 -19.95 -24.33 22.79
C LEU A 466 -19.15 -24.45 24.11
N LEU A 467 -19.08 -23.38 24.90
CA LEU A 467 -18.48 -23.43 26.24
C LEU A 467 -19.42 -24.03 27.29
N GLU A 468 -18.87 -24.80 28.22
CA GLU A 468 -19.56 -25.17 29.46
C GLU A 468 -18.93 -24.50 30.67
N ALA A 469 -19.73 -24.18 31.68
CA ALA A 469 -19.23 -23.60 32.92
C ALA A 469 -18.12 -24.48 33.54
N GLY A 470 -16.96 -23.88 33.77
CA GLY A 470 -15.73 -24.56 34.20
C GLY A 470 -14.66 -24.70 33.11
N ASP A 471 -15.00 -24.48 31.84
CA ASP A 471 -14.01 -24.44 30.76
C ASP A 471 -13.06 -23.24 30.93
N LEU A 472 -11.79 -23.44 30.57
CA LEU A 472 -10.83 -22.34 30.43
C LEU A 472 -10.86 -21.82 28.99
N PHE A 473 -10.78 -20.50 28.84
CA PHE A 473 -10.44 -19.88 27.57
C PHE A 473 -9.22 -18.97 27.74
N THR A 474 -8.43 -18.82 26.68
CA THR A 474 -7.21 -18.01 26.66
C THR A 474 -7.25 -17.06 25.48
N VAL A 475 -6.95 -15.80 25.74
CA VAL A 475 -6.74 -14.77 24.73
C VAL A 475 -5.24 -14.61 24.51
N THR A 476 -4.80 -14.72 23.26
CA THR A 476 -3.41 -14.53 22.84
C THR A 476 -3.30 -13.55 21.67
N LEU A 477 -2.29 -12.69 21.73
CA LEU A 477 -1.87 -11.85 20.61
C LEU A 477 -0.36 -11.64 20.71
N ALA A 478 0.34 -11.65 19.58
CA ALA A 478 1.78 -11.40 19.57
C ALA A 478 2.08 -10.03 20.19
N GLY A 479 3.06 -10.00 21.10
CA GLY A 479 3.46 -8.81 21.84
C GLY A 479 2.62 -8.48 23.08
N PHE A 480 1.63 -9.32 23.41
CA PHE A 480 0.84 -9.23 24.63
C PHE A 480 0.97 -10.50 25.47
N ALA A 481 0.96 -10.35 26.79
CA ALA A 481 0.92 -11.48 27.70
C ALA A 481 -0.41 -12.26 27.55
N PRO A 482 -0.38 -13.60 27.46
CA PRO A 482 -1.59 -14.42 27.39
C PRO A 482 -2.48 -14.20 28.61
N ALA A 483 -3.79 -14.08 28.38
CA ALA A 483 -4.78 -13.94 29.44
C ALA A 483 -5.73 -15.14 29.46
N THR A 484 -5.72 -15.91 30.54
CA THR A 484 -6.57 -17.10 30.71
C THR A 484 -7.63 -16.87 31.78
N GLN A 485 -8.87 -17.24 31.49
CA GLN A 485 -9.99 -17.14 32.42
C GLN A 485 -10.89 -18.37 32.38
N THR A 486 -11.59 -18.64 33.48
CA THR A 486 -12.59 -19.70 33.57
C THR A 486 -13.97 -19.15 33.24
N TYR A 487 -14.64 -19.73 32.26
CA TYR A 487 -16.02 -19.42 31.92
C TYR A 487 -16.97 -19.90 33.03
N GLN A 488 -17.82 -19.01 33.56
CA GLN A 488 -18.77 -19.30 34.64
C GLN A 488 -20.23 -19.36 34.15
N GLY A 489 -20.48 -19.28 32.84
CA GLY A 489 -21.83 -19.22 32.25
C GLY A 489 -22.34 -17.81 31.97
N GLU A 490 -21.47 -16.80 32.04
CA GLU A 490 -21.77 -15.41 31.71
C GLU A 490 -21.97 -15.17 30.22
N ALA A 491 -22.87 -14.27 29.84
CA ALA A 491 -23.10 -13.96 28.41
C ALA A 491 -21.94 -13.15 27.78
N GLN A 492 -21.20 -12.38 28.60
CA GLN A 492 -20.10 -11.53 28.15
C GLN A 492 -19.00 -11.43 29.22
N VAL A 493 -17.76 -11.35 28.78
CA VAL A 493 -16.57 -10.99 29.58
C VAL A 493 -15.81 -9.86 28.89
N ASP A 494 -15.39 -8.88 29.67
CA ASP A 494 -14.43 -7.86 29.25
C ASP A 494 -13.04 -8.23 29.80
N LEU A 495 -12.05 -8.29 28.92
CA LEU A 495 -10.69 -8.71 29.23
C LEU A 495 -9.69 -7.68 28.68
N ALA A 496 -8.71 -7.29 29.50
CA ALA A 496 -7.63 -6.42 29.08
C ALA A 496 -6.36 -7.24 28.86
N LEU A 497 -5.74 -7.12 27.68
CA LEU A 497 -4.42 -7.66 27.39
C LEU A 497 -3.34 -6.65 27.80
N ALA A 498 -2.36 -7.12 28.56
CA ALA A 498 -1.19 -6.33 28.91
C ALA A 498 -0.11 -6.55 27.84
N ALA A 499 0.30 -5.48 27.16
CA ALA A 499 1.46 -5.52 26.29
C ALA A 499 2.71 -5.87 27.11
N ASP A 500 3.48 -6.85 26.63
CA ASP A 500 4.68 -7.37 27.30
C ASP A 500 5.93 -7.24 26.43
N THR A 501 5.81 -6.56 25.29
CA THR A 501 6.93 -6.28 24.37
C THR A 501 7.10 -4.78 24.14
N ALA A 502 8.35 -4.36 24.01
CA ALA A 502 8.73 -3.04 23.53
C ALA A 502 9.88 -3.14 22.53
N ALA A 503 9.87 -2.27 21.53
CA ALA A 503 10.96 -2.16 20.57
C ALA A 503 11.36 -0.70 20.37
N GLY A 504 12.54 -0.47 19.80
CA GLY A 504 12.99 0.89 19.49
C GLY A 504 14.48 0.97 19.24
N ALA A 505 15.04 2.15 19.49
CA ALA A 505 16.46 2.39 19.27
C ALA A 505 17.08 3.22 20.41
N VAL A 506 18.34 2.93 20.71
CA VAL A 506 19.18 3.71 21.62
C VAL A 506 20.15 4.55 20.79
N VAL A 507 20.02 5.87 20.93
CA VAL A 507 20.81 6.85 20.15
C VAL A 507 21.44 7.88 21.06
N ASP A 508 22.57 8.43 20.61
CA ASP A 508 23.22 9.56 21.26
C ASP A 508 22.35 10.81 21.06
N ALA A 509 22.02 11.50 22.15
CA ALA A 509 21.10 12.63 22.11
C ALA A 509 21.65 13.88 21.39
N VAL A 510 22.96 13.95 21.17
CA VAL A 510 23.63 15.09 20.51
C VAL A 510 23.79 14.84 19.02
N THR A 511 24.19 13.63 18.64
CA THR A 511 24.54 13.26 17.27
C THR A 511 23.42 12.52 16.54
N GLY A 512 22.53 11.84 17.27
CA GLY A 512 21.50 10.96 16.73
C GLY A 512 22.02 9.59 16.26
N GLU A 513 23.32 9.33 16.43
CA GLU A 513 23.93 8.06 16.02
C GLU A 513 23.61 6.94 17.02
N PRO A 514 23.57 5.67 16.57
CA PRO A 514 23.41 4.52 17.46
C PRO A 514 24.44 4.47 18.58
N VAL A 515 24.03 4.03 19.77
CA VAL A 515 24.94 3.89 20.93
C VAL A 515 25.41 2.43 21.07
N PRO A 516 26.67 2.10 20.76
CA PRO A 516 27.17 0.75 20.88
C PRO A 516 27.26 0.29 22.33
N GLY A 517 26.89 -0.97 22.59
CA GLY A 517 26.96 -1.55 23.93
C GLY A 517 25.89 -1.05 24.89
N ALA A 518 24.82 -0.43 24.38
CA ALA A 518 23.67 -0.08 25.19
C ALA A 518 22.92 -1.32 25.65
N ILE A 519 22.41 -1.27 26.88
CA ILE A 519 21.65 -2.35 27.51
C ILE A 519 20.35 -1.77 28.05
N VAL A 520 19.24 -2.39 27.70
CA VAL A 520 17.90 -2.07 28.17
C VAL A 520 17.54 -3.01 29.31
N TYR A 521 17.26 -2.45 30.48
CA TYR A 521 16.84 -3.15 31.68
C TYR A 521 15.36 -2.88 31.93
N VAL A 522 14.59 -3.94 32.15
CA VAL A 522 13.16 -3.86 32.46
C VAL A 522 12.91 -4.43 33.85
N TYR A 523 12.30 -3.60 34.69
CA TYR A 523 11.95 -3.92 36.07
C TYR A 523 10.44 -3.91 36.26
N ASP A 524 9.97 -4.55 37.33
CA ASP A 524 8.65 -4.29 37.88
C ASP A 524 8.69 -3.00 38.70
N LYS A 525 7.91 -1.99 38.31
CA LYS A 525 7.80 -0.69 38.97
C LYS A 525 7.25 -0.78 40.41
N ASN A 526 6.67 -1.91 40.78
CA ASN A 526 6.28 -2.20 42.16
C ASN A 526 7.48 -2.58 43.05
N THR A 527 8.58 -3.05 42.44
CA THR A 527 9.81 -3.43 43.13
C THR A 527 10.75 -2.23 43.29
N CYS A 528 10.92 -1.43 42.24
CA CYS A 528 11.81 -0.27 42.23
C CYS A 528 11.31 0.81 41.26
N GLN A 529 11.74 2.07 41.43
CA GLN A 529 11.38 3.17 40.52
C GLN A 529 12.55 4.12 40.29
N GLY A 530 12.73 4.57 39.04
CA GLY A 530 13.82 5.46 38.64
C GLY A 530 15.19 4.94 39.07
N ILE A 531 16.05 5.84 39.56
CA ILE A 531 17.42 5.52 39.97
C ILE A 531 17.54 4.42 41.04
N ALA A 532 16.48 4.20 41.84
CA ALA A 532 16.47 3.15 42.84
C ALA A 532 16.39 1.73 42.24
N CYS A 533 16.14 1.59 40.93
CA CYS A 533 16.24 0.30 40.24
C CYS A 533 17.68 -0.16 40.03
N ARG A 534 18.66 0.75 40.04
CA ARG A 534 20.08 0.37 40.05
C ARG A 534 20.39 -0.39 41.34
N GLY A 535 21.08 -1.52 41.22
CA GLY A 535 21.32 -2.45 42.31
C GLY A 535 20.22 -3.51 42.50
N THR A 536 19.18 -3.50 41.66
CA THR A 536 18.15 -4.55 41.63
C THR A 536 18.35 -5.43 40.40
N GLU A 537 18.08 -6.73 40.49
CA GLU A 537 18.05 -7.60 39.31
C GLU A 537 16.80 -7.30 38.45
N PRO A 538 16.92 -7.13 37.12
CA PRO A 538 15.81 -6.86 36.24
C PRO A 538 14.96 -8.12 36.00
N VAL A 539 13.70 -7.91 35.61
CA VAL A 539 12.83 -8.99 35.11
C VAL A 539 13.34 -9.48 33.76
N VAL A 540 13.71 -8.54 32.89
CA VAL A 540 14.31 -8.81 31.57
C VAL A 540 15.41 -7.80 31.30
N MET A 541 16.48 -8.24 30.65
CA MET A 541 17.57 -7.40 30.18
C MET A 541 17.87 -7.77 28.73
N GLN A 542 18.04 -6.76 27.88
CA GLN A 542 18.32 -6.92 26.46
C GLN A 542 19.48 -6.01 26.05
N ASP A 543 20.49 -6.59 25.40
CA ASP A 543 21.54 -5.81 24.73
C ASP A 543 20.97 -5.22 23.44
N ALA A 544 21.24 -3.94 23.17
CA ALA A 544 20.93 -3.32 21.90
C ALA A 544 21.87 -3.85 20.81
N GLU A 545 21.34 -3.95 19.60
CA GLU A 545 22.10 -4.34 18.41
C GLU A 545 23.10 -3.26 18.00
N ALA A 546 24.01 -3.60 17.09
CA ALA A 546 25.08 -2.68 16.66
C ALA A 546 24.55 -1.41 15.95
N ASP A 547 23.34 -1.45 15.40
CA ASP A 547 22.64 -0.29 14.83
C ASP A 547 21.77 0.46 15.86
N GLY A 548 21.89 0.10 17.14
CA GLY A 548 21.20 0.72 18.25
C GLY A 548 19.78 0.20 18.47
N THR A 549 19.26 -0.67 17.60
CA THR A 549 17.90 -1.20 17.74
C THR A 549 17.81 -2.24 18.85
N PHE A 550 16.63 -2.40 19.43
CA PHE A 550 16.37 -3.45 20.41
C PHE A 550 14.90 -3.89 20.35
N GLU A 551 14.65 -5.12 20.80
CA GLU A 551 13.33 -5.66 21.09
C GLU A 551 13.40 -6.40 22.43
N VAL A 552 12.55 -6.03 23.37
CA VAL A 552 12.43 -6.69 24.67
C VAL A 552 11.06 -7.32 24.80
N SER A 553 11.01 -8.56 25.31
CA SER A 553 9.79 -9.35 25.51
C SER A 553 9.70 -9.86 26.95
N GLY A 554 8.49 -10.17 27.44
CA GLY A 554 8.26 -10.62 28.81
C GLY A 554 8.27 -9.49 29.85
N MET A 555 7.95 -8.25 29.43
CA MET A 555 7.84 -7.12 30.35
C MET A 555 6.65 -7.28 31.30
N PRO A 556 6.78 -6.88 32.58
CA PRO A 556 5.65 -6.82 33.49
C PRO A 556 4.68 -5.70 33.08
N ALA A 557 3.39 -5.85 33.43
CA ALA A 557 2.35 -4.87 33.08
C ALA A 557 2.62 -3.44 33.59
N ASN A 558 3.38 -3.31 34.68
CA ASN A 558 3.83 -2.02 35.23
C ASN A 558 5.37 -1.93 35.11
N ALA A 559 5.87 -1.88 33.89
CA ALA A 559 7.30 -1.86 33.63
C ALA A 559 7.97 -0.52 34.01
N GLN A 560 9.16 -0.59 34.61
CA GLN A 560 10.12 0.51 34.69
C GLN A 560 11.31 0.16 33.80
N VAL A 561 11.68 1.06 32.89
CA VAL A 561 12.83 0.87 32.01
C VAL A 561 14.01 1.71 32.50
N MET A 562 15.21 1.15 32.36
CA MET A 562 16.49 1.85 32.50
C MET A 562 17.37 1.47 31.31
N VAL A 563 18.05 2.45 30.72
CA VAL A 563 19.03 2.21 29.65
C VAL A 563 20.42 2.63 30.15
N LYS A 564 21.40 1.75 29.96
CA LYS A 564 22.80 1.93 30.36
C LYS A 564 23.69 1.80 29.14
N ALA A 565 24.65 2.71 28.98
CA ALA A 565 25.74 2.55 28.01
C ALA A 565 27.00 3.26 28.53
N PRO A 566 28.21 2.68 28.36
CA PRO A 566 29.46 3.37 28.68
C PRO A 566 29.64 4.68 27.93
N GLY A 567 30.04 5.75 28.63
CA GLY A 567 30.15 7.11 28.10
C GLY A 567 28.86 7.94 28.17
N TYR A 568 27.80 7.42 28.81
CA TYR A 568 26.50 8.09 28.91
C TYR A 568 25.93 8.02 30.33
N SER A 569 25.09 9.00 30.67
CA SER A 569 24.29 8.97 31.90
C SER A 569 23.23 7.87 31.80
N LEU A 570 22.89 7.22 32.92
CA LEU A 570 21.74 6.32 32.97
C LEU A 570 20.47 7.05 32.56
N LEU A 571 19.72 6.46 31.63
CA LEU A 571 18.45 7.00 31.18
C LEU A 571 17.29 6.21 31.82
N PHE A 572 16.31 6.92 32.35
CA PHE A 572 15.06 6.37 32.84
C PHE A 572 13.91 6.99 32.06
N PRO A 573 13.43 6.34 30.98
CA PRO A 573 12.31 6.86 30.21
C PRO A 573 11.05 7.02 31.08
N ASP A 574 10.35 8.15 30.93
CA ASP A 574 9.17 8.47 31.75
C ASP A 574 7.99 7.53 31.47
N ALA A 575 7.82 7.11 30.20
CA ALA A 575 6.79 6.19 29.78
C ALA A 575 7.19 5.46 28.49
N LEU A 576 6.68 4.23 28.35
CA LEU A 576 6.59 3.54 27.07
C LEU A 576 5.37 4.05 26.32
N ALA A 577 5.52 4.38 25.04
CA ALA A 577 4.43 4.92 24.21
C ALA A 577 4.00 3.90 23.17
N ALA A 578 2.72 3.85 22.82
CA ALA A 578 2.29 3.11 21.64
C ALA A 578 2.86 3.78 20.37
N GLY A 579 3.27 2.98 19.39
CA GLY A 579 3.82 3.50 18.13
C GLY A 579 4.03 2.41 17.08
N ASP A 580 4.56 2.81 15.92
CA ASP A 580 4.83 1.93 14.78
C ASP A 580 6.31 1.54 14.73
N CYS A 581 6.73 0.69 15.67
CA CYS A 581 8.10 0.15 15.77
C CYS A 581 8.14 -1.39 15.72
N GLY A 582 7.05 -2.03 15.29
CA GLY A 582 6.94 -3.49 15.25
C GLY A 582 6.61 -4.16 16.59
N ALA A 583 6.40 -3.39 17.66
CA ALA A 583 5.93 -3.86 18.96
C ALA A 583 4.80 -2.94 19.49
N PRO A 584 3.97 -3.40 20.45
CA PRO A 584 2.90 -2.58 21.04
C PRO A 584 3.42 -1.33 21.77
N TYR A 585 4.64 -1.38 22.29
CA TYR A 585 5.32 -0.22 22.86
C TYR A 585 6.60 0.13 22.10
N CYS A 586 6.82 1.42 21.94
CA CYS A 586 7.99 2.01 21.31
C CYS A 586 8.77 2.87 22.29
N LEU A 587 10.10 2.81 22.18
CA LEU A 587 11.01 3.61 22.97
C LEU A 587 12.21 4.09 22.12
N GLN A 588 12.25 5.40 21.86
CA GLN A 588 13.44 6.08 21.39
C GLN A 588 14.24 6.56 22.60
N ALA A 589 15.33 5.86 22.93
CA ALA A 589 16.17 6.15 24.07
C ALA A 589 17.30 7.11 23.66
N GLU A 590 17.12 8.40 23.95
CA GLU A 590 18.13 9.43 23.69
C GLU A 590 19.09 9.58 24.89
N MET A 591 20.27 8.96 24.77
CA MET A 591 21.29 8.90 25.81
C MET A 591 22.11 10.19 25.84
N GLN A 592 22.25 10.79 27.02
CA GLN A 592 23.08 11.99 27.21
C GLN A 592 24.54 11.61 27.49
N PRO A 593 25.52 12.10 26.71
CA PRO A 593 26.94 11.85 26.97
C PRO A 593 27.35 12.27 28.39
N PHE A 594 28.23 11.48 29.01
CA PHE A 594 28.67 11.70 30.37
C PHE A 594 30.14 11.31 30.55
N GLU A 595 30.93 12.24 31.06
CA GLU A 595 32.35 12.05 31.39
C GLU A 595 32.55 12.26 32.89
N ALA A 596 33.08 11.24 33.57
CA ALA A 596 33.40 11.33 35.00
C ALA A 596 34.73 12.06 35.22
N ARG A 597 34.70 13.18 35.95
CA ARG A 597 35.87 14.00 36.30
C ARG A 597 35.94 14.11 37.81
N GLY A 598 36.99 13.51 38.37
CA GLY A 598 37.04 13.25 39.80
C GLY A 598 38.44 13.09 40.37
N PHE A 599 38.48 12.68 41.63
CA PHE A 599 39.71 12.39 42.35
C PHE A 599 39.50 11.28 43.38
N TYR A 600 40.61 10.68 43.79
CA TYR A 600 40.65 9.61 44.78
C TYR A 600 40.55 10.10 46.23
N VAL A 601 39.74 9.39 47.02
CA VAL A 601 39.55 9.54 48.46
C VAL A 601 39.89 8.21 49.15
N PRO A 602 40.92 8.17 50.01
CA PRO A 602 41.34 6.94 50.66
C PRO A 602 40.41 6.53 51.79
N PHE A 603 40.40 5.22 52.10
CA PHE A 603 39.48 4.62 53.08
C PHE A 603 39.47 5.33 54.44
N HIS A 604 40.65 5.73 54.93
CA HIS A 604 40.78 6.36 56.25
C HIS A 604 40.04 7.72 56.36
N TYR A 605 39.67 8.35 55.25
CA TYR A 605 38.86 9.57 55.30
C TYR A 605 37.45 9.26 55.84
N LEU A 606 36.93 8.04 55.64
CA LEU A 606 35.60 7.65 56.12
C LEU A 606 35.48 7.71 57.66
N TYR A 607 36.58 7.63 58.41
CA TYR A 607 36.56 7.87 59.86
C TYR A 607 36.32 9.33 60.25
N ASP A 608 36.47 10.27 59.31
CA ASP A 608 36.28 11.71 59.53
C ASP A 608 35.24 12.27 58.54
N ARG A 609 33.99 12.36 59.01
CA ARG A 609 32.87 12.92 58.26
C ARG A 609 33.13 14.36 57.79
N GLY A 610 33.87 15.16 58.56
CA GLY A 610 34.21 16.53 58.16
C GLY A 610 35.14 16.54 56.95
N LEU A 611 36.11 15.62 56.92
CA LEU A 611 37.03 15.48 55.81
C LEU A 611 36.33 15.00 54.53
N ILE A 612 35.50 13.95 54.62
CA ILE A 612 34.69 13.47 53.49
C ILE A 612 33.77 14.57 52.95
N ASN A 613 33.01 15.22 53.82
CA ASN A 613 32.09 16.29 53.40
C ASN A 613 32.86 17.44 52.75
N SER A 614 34.05 17.80 53.23
CA SER A 614 34.87 18.83 52.55
C SER A 614 35.27 18.45 51.12
N ARG A 615 35.39 17.14 50.82
CA ARG A 615 35.67 16.65 49.46
C ARG A 615 34.42 16.66 48.59
N LEU A 616 33.26 16.26 49.13
CA LEU A 616 31.98 16.34 48.42
C LEU A 616 31.58 17.79 48.12
N ASP A 617 31.77 18.70 49.09
CA ASP A 617 31.52 20.13 48.94
C ASP A 617 32.39 20.75 47.82
N LEU A 618 33.64 20.30 47.68
CA LEU A 618 34.53 20.73 46.60
C LEU A 618 33.98 20.33 45.21
N ILE A 619 33.37 19.16 45.10
CA ILE A 619 32.76 18.69 43.85
C ILE A 619 31.48 19.47 43.56
N GLU A 620 30.60 19.61 44.55
CA GLU A 620 29.34 20.36 44.41
C GLU A 620 29.57 21.83 43.99
N GLN A 621 30.65 22.45 44.46
CA GLN A 621 31.00 23.84 44.15
C GLN A 621 31.79 24.01 42.84
N SER A 622 32.14 22.91 42.16
CA SER A 622 32.98 22.93 40.96
C SER A 622 32.14 22.79 39.69
N ASP A 623 32.41 23.63 38.70
CA ASP A 623 31.86 23.47 37.33
C ASP A 623 32.60 22.40 36.51
N VAL A 624 33.68 21.83 37.06
CA VAL A 624 34.57 20.87 36.38
C VAL A 624 34.36 19.46 36.91
N LEU A 625 34.28 19.31 38.23
CA LEU A 625 34.16 18.02 38.89
C LEU A 625 32.71 17.57 38.97
N ASN A 626 32.50 16.28 38.81
CA ASN A 626 31.19 15.66 38.98
C ASN A 626 31.26 14.28 39.65
N ALA A 627 32.47 13.76 39.90
CA ALA A 627 32.68 12.40 40.37
C ALA A 627 33.65 12.33 41.56
N VAL A 628 33.46 11.31 42.40
CA VAL A 628 34.36 10.96 43.50
C VAL A 628 34.67 9.48 43.45
N VAL A 629 35.94 9.13 43.62
CA VAL A 629 36.39 7.74 43.77
C VAL A 629 36.75 7.54 45.23
N VAL A 630 36.04 6.67 45.93
CA VAL A 630 36.26 6.43 47.36
C VAL A 630 36.52 4.96 47.61
N ASP A 631 37.51 4.64 48.43
CA ASP A 631 37.72 3.26 48.84
C ASP A 631 36.55 2.78 49.68
N MET A 632 35.87 1.76 49.18
CA MET A 632 34.87 1.02 49.94
C MET A 632 35.45 -0.30 50.46
N LYS A 633 36.42 -0.88 49.73
CA LYS A 633 37.29 -1.97 50.20
C LYS A 633 38.75 -1.56 50.09
N SER A 634 39.45 -1.48 51.22
CA SER A 634 40.86 -1.04 51.30
C SER A 634 41.85 -2.15 50.95
N ASP A 635 43.13 -1.79 50.80
CA ASP A 635 44.22 -2.76 50.60
C ASP A 635 44.61 -3.55 51.86
N TYR A 636 44.09 -3.15 53.01
CA TYR A 636 44.11 -3.96 54.23
C TYR A 636 43.00 -5.03 54.25
N GLY A 637 42.05 -4.97 53.31
CA GLY A 637 40.86 -5.82 53.26
C GLY A 637 39.69 -5.28 54.09
N GLU A 638 39.80 -4.07 54.63
CA GLU A 638 38.73 -3.44 55.42
C GLU A 638 37.60 -2.96 54.52
N ILE A 639 36.35 -3.08 54.98
CA ILE A 639 35.17 -2.62 54.24
C ILE A 639 34.33 -1.62 55.03
N ALA A 640 33.64 -0.74 54.29
CA ALA A 640 32.80 0.34 54.84
C ALA A 640 31.30 0.02 54.81
N TRP A 641 30.89 -1.24 54.65
CA TRP A 641 29.49 -1.67 54.74
C TRP A 641 29.39 -2.94 55.56
N GLU A 642 28.21 -3.18 56.13
CA GLU A 642 27.93 -4.43 56.82
C GLU A 642 27.72 -5.56 55.79
N PRO A 643 28.60 -6.58 55.74
CA PRO A 643 28.57 -7.54 54.67
C PRO A 643 27.44 -8.56 54.83
N LYS A 644 26.90 -9.05 53.71
CA LYS A 644 25.98 -10.21 53.69
C LYS A 644 26.75 -11.53 53.69
N ASN A 645 27.91 -11.54 53.04
CA ASN A 645 28.81 -12.67 52.90
C ASN A 645 29.27 -13.21 54.27
N GLU A 646 29.10 -14.51 54.48
CA GLU A 646 29.39 -15.16 55.77
C GLU A 646 30.89 -15.13 56.11
N ILE A 647 31.76 -15.29 55.11
CA ILE A 647 33.21 -15.26 55.31
C ILE A 647 33.65 -13.87 55.76
N ALA A 648 33.17 -12.81 55.10
CA ALA A 648 33.49 -11.43 55.47
C ALA A 648 33.09 -11.11 56.91
N ARG A 649 31.91 -11.60 57.37
CA ARG A 649 31.50 -11.49 58.78
C ARG A 649 32.39 -12.30 59.72
N GLU A 650 32.75 -13.53 59.33
CA GLU A 650 33.59 -14.43 60.14
C GLU A 650 34.97 -13.82 60.40
N ILE A 651 35.59 -13.24 59.37
CA ILE A 651 36.93 -12.65 59.48
C ILE A 651 36.93 -11.21 59.99
N GLY A 652 35.76 -10.57 60.11
CA GLY A 652 35.61 -9.26 60.75
C GLY A 652 36.18 -8.08 59.95
N VAL A 653 35.91 -8.02 58.64
CA VAL A 653 36.45 -6.95 57.77
C VAL A 653 35.73 -5.60 57.89
N PHE A 654 34.48 -5.60 58.36
CA PHE A 654 33.69 -4.38 58.48
C PHE A 654 34.18 -3.47 59.61
N GLN A 655 34.36 -2.19 59.31
CA GLN A 655 34.76 -1.17 60.28
C GLN A 655 33.53 -0.39 60.76
N GLU A 656 33.14 -0.55 62.04
CA GLU A 656 31.90 0.04 62.58
C GLU A 656 31.97 1.57 62.77
N ASP A 657 33.17 2.14 62.94
CA ASP A 657 33.36 3.56 63.26
C ASP A 657 33.49 4.48 62.02
N VAL A 658 33.41 3.92 60.81
CA VAL A 658 33.48 4.70 59.56
C VAL A 658 32.11 5.26 59.16
N MET A 659 32.12 6.28 58.31
CA MET A 659 30.95 6.64 57.50
C MET A 659 30.64 5.47 56.56
N THR A 660 29.46 4.88 56.71
CA THR A 660 29.14 3.67 55.94
C THR A 660 28.93 3.99 54.46
N ALA A 661 29.03 2.97 53.62
CA ALA A 661 28.80 3.07 52.18
C ALA A 661 27.40 3.66 51.87
N GLN A 662 26.38 3.29 52.64
CA GLN A 662 25.02 3.83 52.53
C GLN A 662 24.95 5.31 52.92
N GLU A 663 25.56 5.69 54.05
CA GLU A 663 25.62 7.09 54.50
C GLU A 663 26.34 7.96 53.48
N PHE A 664 27.49 7.49 52.96
CA PHE A 664 28.26 8.19 51.94
C PHE A 664 27.43 8.41 50.67
N LEU A 665 26.75 7.37 50.20
CA LEU A 665 25.95 7.42 48.99
C LEU A 665 24.74 8.34 49.14
N GLU A 666 24.12 8.40 50.33
CA GLU A 666 23.05 9.35 50.61
C GLU A 666 23.54 10.81 50.51
N GLU A 667 24.66 11.14 51.14
CA GLU A 667 25.26 12.48 51.08
C GLU A 667 25.67 12.86 49.65
N ALA A 668 26.29 11.95 48.91
CA ALA A 668 26.70 12.19 47.53
C ALA A 668 25.49 12.36 46.58
N ARG A 669 24.44 11.54 46.73
CA ARG A 669 23.22 11.63 45.91
C ARG A 669 22.46 12.93 46.13
N GLN A 670 22.38 13.42 47.37
CA GLN A 670 21.76 14.72 47.66
C GLN A 670 22.45 15.89 46.94
N ARG A 671 23.74 15.75 46.63
CA ARG A 671 24.56 16.71 45.88
C ARG A 671 24.65 16.41 44.39
N GLY A 672 24.01 15.34 43.91
CA GLY A 672 24.06 14.94 42.49
C GLY A 672 25.45 14.48 42.02
N ILE A 673 26.28 13.95 42.92
CA ILE A 673 27.66 13.53 42.62
C ILE A 673 27.67 12.08 42.12
N TYR A 674 28.42 11.82 41.04
CA TYR A 674 28.68 10.48 40.53
C TYR A 674 29.66 9.73 41.43
N THR A 675 29.23 8.59 41.97
CA THR A 675 29.94 7.85 42.99
C THR A 675 30.62 6.61 42.43
N ILE A 676 31.93 6.52 42.64
CA ILE A 676 32.75 5.38 42.24
C ILE A 676 33.28 4.70 43.50
N ALA A 677 32.81 3.49 43.78
CA ALA A 677 33.32 2.66 44.85
C ALA A 677 34.60 1.97 44.37
N ARG A 678 35.76 2.42 44.85
CA ARG A 678 37.02 1.71 44.62
C ARG A 678 37.08 0.47 45.50
N PHE A 679 37.46 -0.64 44.87
CA PHE A 679 37.44 -1.98 45.44
C PHE A 679 38.77 -2.67 45.18
N VAL A 680 39.55 -2.91 46.24
CA VAL A 680 40.82 -3.64 46.13
C VAL A 680 40.56 -5.14 46.05
N THR A 681 41.03 -5.78 44.98
CA THR A 681 40.70 -7.18 44.65
C THR A 681 41.65 -8.18 45.33
N PHE A 682 42.80 -8.52 44.73
CA PHE A 682 43.63 -9.65 45.21
C PHE A 682 44.70 -9.27 46.25
N LYS A 683 44.94 -7.97 46.47
CA LYS A 683 45.73 -7.47 47.60
C LYS A 683 44.80 -7.34 48.81
N ASP A 684 44.42 -8.49 49.37
CA ASP A 684 43.49 -8.56 50.50
C ASP A 684 44.17 -9.22 51.70
N ASN A 685 44.68 -8.36 52.60
CA ASN A 685 45.40 -8.83 53.79
C ASN A 685 44.46 -9.53 54.78
N ALA A 686 43.26 -8.98 55.03
CA ALA A 686 42.31 -9.55 55.97
C ALA A 686 41.81 -10.94 55.52
N LEU A 687 41.50 -11.12 54.23
CA LEU A 687 41.12 -12.42 53.69
C LEU A 687 42.28 -13.41 53.76
N ALA A 688 43.51 -12.97 53.43
CA ALA A 688 44.67 -13.83 53.48
C ALA A 688 45.03 -14.28 54.92
N GLU A 689 44.83 -13.44 55.93
CA GLU A 689 45.07 -13.77 57.34
C GLU A 689 43.92 -14.62 57.92
N GLY A 690 42.67 -14.34 57.54
CA GLY A 690 41.49 -15.07 57.99
C GLY A 690 41.32 -16.44 57.34
N LYS A 691 41.78 -16.61 56.09
CA LYS A 691 41.78 -17.87 55.32
C LYS A 691 43.17 -18.15 54.71
N PRO A 692 44.19 -18.51 55.52
CA PRO A 692 45.55 -18.71 55.04
C PRO A 692 45.72 -19.77 53.95
N GLU A 693 44.80 -20.73 53.83
CA GLU A 693 44.77 -21.75 52.77
C GLU A 693 44.45 -21.18 51.36
N TRP A 694 43.88 -19.98 51.31
CA TRP A 694 43.58 -19.22 50.08
C TRP A 694 44.68 -18.21 49.74
N ALA A 695 45.65 -18.02 50.64
CA ALA A 695 46.67 -16.99 50.53
C ALA A 695 47.96 -17.47 49.84
N LEU A 696 48.75 -16.50 49.36
CA LEU A 696 50.09 -16.77 48.84
C LEU A 696 51.05 -17.06 49.98
N ALA A 697 51.74 -18.20 49.90
CA ALA A 697 52.77 -18.60 50.87
C ALA A 697 54.17 -18.59 50.24
N LYS A 698 55.19 -18.42 51.08
CA LYS A 698 56.59 -18.55 50.64
C LYS A 698 56.89 -20.00 50.27
N ARG A 699 57.36 -20.27 49.06
CA ARG A 699 57.75 -21.63 48.64
C ARG A 699 58.88 -22.20 49.50
N SER A 700 59.78 -21.34 49.98
CA SER A 700 60.88 -21.73 50.87
C SER A 700 60.43 -22.08 52.30
N ASN A 701 59.22 -21.67 52.70
CA ASN A 701 58.64 -21.99 54.01
C ASN A 701 57.11 -22.12 53.89
N PRO A 702 56.62 -23.25 53.34
CA PRO A 702 55.19 -23.51 53.19
C PRO A 702 54.50 -23.44 54.56
N GLY A 703 53.51 -22.54 54.70
CA GLY A 703 52.83 -22.25 55.97
C GLY A 703 53.11 -20.85 56.53
N VAL A 704 54.04 -20.10 55.95
CA VAL A 704 54.21 -18.66 56.23
C VAL A 704 53.68 -17.86 55.04
N LEU A 705 52.72 -16.97 55.31
CA LEU A 705 52.20 -16.03 54.33
C LEU A 705 53.34 -15.20 53.73
N TRP A 706 53.27 -15.00 52.42
CA TRP A 706 54.10 -14.00 51.77
C TRP A 706 53.46 -12.63 51.96
N LYS A 707 54.29 -11.66 52.30
CA LYS A 707 53.92 -10.25 52.46
C LYS A 707 54.75 -9.42 51.51
N ASP A 708 54.14 -8.39 50.93
CA ASP A 708 54.79 -7.48 49.99
C ASP A 708 55.66 -6.42 50.69
N GLY A 709 56.08 -5.39 49.95
CA GLY A 709 56.91 -4.30 50.46
C GLY A 709 56.20 -3.40 51.48
N GLU A 710 54.87 -3.49 51.58
CA GLU A 710 54.02 -2.73 52.52
C GLU A 710 53.59 -3.60 53.72
N ASP A 711 54.17 -4.80 53.85
CA ASP A 711 53.85 -5.80 54.88
C ASP A 711 52.41 -6.35 54.80
N LEU A 712 51.83 -6.35 53.59
CA LEU A 712 50.49 -6.84 53.32
C LEU A 712 50.53 -8.20 52.62
N ALA A 713 49.67 -9.12 53.09
CA ALA A 713 49.48 -10.43 52.48
C ALA A 713 48.53 -10.35 51.27
N TRP A 714 48.66 -11.32 50.38
CA TRP A 714 47.88 -11.42 49.14
C TRP A 714 47.21 -12.78 49.04
N VAL A 715 46.04 -12.80 48.41
CA VAL A 715 45.30 -14.03 48.09
C VAL A 715 45.70 -14.59 46.73
N ASP A 716 45.45 -15.88 46.52
CA ASP A 716 45.77 -16.57 45.27
C ASP A 716 44.67 -16.36 44.21
N PRO A 717 44.93 -15.62 43.10
CA PRO A 717 43.92 -15.35 42.07
C PRO A 717 43.44 -16.59 41.31
N TYR A 718 44.09 -17.75 41.48
CA TYR A 718 43.65 -19.01 40.87
C TYR A 718 42.55 -19.73 41.66
N ARG A 719 42.27 -19.32 42.90
CA ARG A 719 41.30 -19.97 43.77
C ARG A 719 39.89 -19.52 43.46
N ASP A 720 39.00 -20.47 43.16
CA ASP A 720 37.58 -20.19 42.92
C ASP A 720 36.92 -19.60 44.18
N GLU A 721 37.35 -20.02 45.37
CA GLU A 721 36.82 -19.49 46.63
C GLU A 721 37.14 -17.99 46.82
N VAL A 722 38.36 -17.58 46.43
CA VAL A 722 38.76 -16.16 46.44
C VAL A 722 37.94 -15.38 45.41
N ARG A 723 37.85 -15.89 44.18
CA ARG A 723 37.09 -15.24 43.10
C ARG A 723 35.62 -15.05 43.48
N GLN A 724 34.99 -16.07 44.05
CA GLN A 724 33.60 -16.00 44.48
C GLN A 724 33.41 -15.00 45.62
N TYR A 725 34.33 -14.96 46.59
CA TYR A 725 34.31 -13.97 47.66
C TYR A 725 34.34 -12.54 47.12
N GLU A 726 35.25 -12.25 46.18
CA GLU A 726 35.33 -10.92 45.57
C GLU A 726 34.07 -10.57 44.75
N ILE A 727 33.52 -11.52 44.00
CA ILE A 727 32.26 -11.34 43.25
C ILE A 727 31.10 -11.03 44.21
N ASP A 728 30.97 -11.79 45.30
CA ASP A 728 29.88 -11.61 46.26
C ASP A 728 29.93 -10.23 46.91
N LEU A 729 31.11 -9.77 47.33
CA LEU A 729 31.27 -8.43 47.90
C LEU A 729 31.05 -7.31 46.88
N ALA A 730 31.48 -7.50 45.63
CA ALA A 730 31.21 -6.54 44.56
C ALA A 730 29.70 -6.42 44.27
N LYS A 731 28.95 -7.54 44.31
CA LYS A 731 27.48 -7.52 44.20
C LYS A 731 26.84 -6.73 45.32
N GLU A 732 27.30 -6.91 46.56
CA GLU A 732 26.78 -6.15 47.70
C GLU A 732 26.96 -4.63 47.50
N LEU A 733 28.08 -4.17 46.95
CA LEU A 733 28.26 -2.74 46.63
C LEU A 733 27.36 -2.27 45.48
N ALA A 734 27.17 -3.09 44.44
CA ALA A 734 26.25 -2.79 43.36
C ALA A 734 24.80 -2.68 43.88
N GLU A 735 24.39 -3.57 44.80
CA GLU A 735 23.08 -3.55 45.47
C GLU A 735 22.88 -2.32 46.37
N ILE A 736 23.94 -1.83 47.01
CA ILE A 736 23.89 -0.56 47.78
C ILE A 736 23.59 0.61 46.84
N GLY A 737 23.99 0.51 45.56
CA GLY A 737 23.54 1.41 44.49
C GLY A 737 24.54 2.50 44.13
N PHE A 738 25.84 2.27 44.31
CA PHE A 738 26.88 3.12 43.70
C PHE A 738 26.67 3.23 42.19
N ASP A 739 27.08 4.35 41.60
CA ASP A 739 27.02 4.51 40.15
C ASP A 739 28.00 3.55 39.47
N GLU A 740 29.17 3.34 40.08
CA GLU A 740 30.26 2.53 39.55
C GLU A 740 31.01 1.77 40.62
N VAL A 741 31.47 0.55 40.29
CA VAL A 741 32.47 -0.19 41.08
C VAL A 741 33.77 -0.27 40.26
N GLN A 742 34.84 0.31 40.81
CA GLN A 742 36.15 0.39 40.18
C GLN A 742 37.16 -0.51 40.90
N PHE A 743 37.66 -1.52 40.20
CA PHE A 743 38.52 -2.57 40.74
C PHE A 743 40.00 -2.21 40.61
N ASP A 744 40.71 -2.13 41.74
CA ASP A 744 42.16 -2.00 41.79
C ASP A 744 42.81 -3.28 42.34
N TYR A 745 44.12 -3.41 42.14
CA TYR A 745 44.92 -4.61 42.38
C TYR A 745 44.28 -5.85 41.73
N PHE A 746 43.64 -5.64 40.58
CA PHE A 746 43.10 -6.67 39.71
C PHE A 746 44.23 -7.33 38.91
N ARG A 747 45.15 -7.98 39.63
CA ARG A 747 46.42 -8.50 39.12
C ARG A 747 47.14 -9.41 40.11
N PHE A 748 48.21 -10.05 39.66
CA PHE A 748 49.19 -10.70 40.53
C PHE A 748 50.15 -9.70 41.20
N THR A 749 50.88 -10.16 42.23
CA THR A 749 51.69 -9.33 43.16
C THR A 749 52.80 -8.50 42.49
N GLY A 750 53.25 -8.88 41.30
CA GLY A 750 54.43 -8.29 40.64
C GLY A 750 55.76 -8.82 41.17
N GLN A 751 55.74 -9.86 42.01
CA GLN A 751 56.94 -10.55 42.48
C GLN A 751 57.72 -11.15 41.31
N ARG A 752 58.93 -10.63 41.04
CA ARG A 752 59.75 -11.01 39.88
C ARG A 752 60.11 -12.51 39.85
N ASP A 753 60.42 -13.08 41.01
CA ASP A 753 60.62 -14.52 41.14
C ASP A 753 59.30 -15.18 41.59
N HIS A 754 58.43 -15.48 40.62
CA HIS A 754 57.15 -16.17 40.90
C HIS A 754 57.35 -17.56 41.51
N ASN A 755 58.51 -18.19 41.31
CA ASN A 755 58.84 -19.47 41.95
C ASN A 755 59.14 -19.33 43.45
N ALA A 756 59.32 -18.10 43.95
CA ALA A 756 59.44 -17.85 45.38
C ALA A 756 58.11 -18.03 46.12
N LEU A 757 56.99 -18.10 45.39
CA LEU A 757 55.64 -18.20 45.93
C LEU A 757 55.00 -19.55 45.59
N THR A 758 54.08 -19.99 46.44
CA THR A 758 53.24 -21.16 46.21
C THR A 758 51.87 -20.66 45.73
N TYR A 759 51.51 -21.05 44.51
CA TYR A 759 50.19 -20.86 43.90
C TYR A 759 49.51 -22.23 43.78
N SER A 760 48.17 -22.25 43.80
CA SER A 760 47.36 -23.45 43.58
C SER A 760 47.46 -23.99 42.15
N VAL A 761 47.78 -23.13 41.19
CA VAL A 761 48.07 -23.46 39.80
C VAL A 761 49.50 -23.02 39.45
N GLU A 762 50.15 -23.71 38.51
CA GLU A 762 51.47 -23.30 38.02
C GLU A 762 51.42 -21.88 37.44
N SER A 763 52.24 -20.96 37.96
CA SER A 763 52.26 -19.55 37.56
C SER A 763 53.10 -19.33 36.30
N THR A 764 52.57 -19.74 35.15
CA THR A 764 53.10 -19.34 33.83
C THR A 764 52.48 -18.00 33.39
N PRO A 765 53.13 -17.24 32.48
CA PRO A 765 52.52 -16.05 31.87
C PRO A 765 51.12 -16.30 31.31
N GLU A 766 50.94 -17.43 30.61
CA GLU A 766 49.68 -17.83 30.00
C GLU A 766 48.61 -18.09 31.05
N ASN A 767 48.93 -18.83 32.10
CA ASN A 767 47.98 -19.12 33.18
C ASN A 767 47.60 -17.84 33.95
N ARG A 768 48.55 -16.91 34.18
CA ARG A 768 48.23 -15.64 34.84
C ARG A 768 47.29 -14.78 34.00
N ARG A 769 47.56 -14.66 32.70
CA ARG A 769 46.69 -13.95 31.76
C ARG A 769 45.28 -14.55 31.75
N GLU A 770 45.18 -15.87 31.64
CA GLU A 770 43.89 -16.54 31.66
C GLU A 770 43.17 -16.35 32.99
N ALA A 771 43.87 -16.41 34.13
CA ALA A 771 43.26 -16.22 35.44
C ALA A 771 42.63 -14.83 35.62
N ILE A 772 43.34 -13.77 35.22
CA ILE A 772 42.83 -12.40 35.31
C ILE A 772 41.72 -12.16 34.28
N SER A 773 41.88 -12.65 33.04
CA SER A 773 40.92 -12.39 31.97
C SER A 773 39.61 -13.17 32.16
N SER A 774 39.68 -14.44 32.60
CA SER A 774 38.49 -15.22 32.97
C SER A 774 37.75 -14.59 34.14
N PHE A 775 38.48 -14.21 35.19
CA PHE A 775 37.86 -13.55 36.33
C PHE A 775 37.23 -12.21 35.97
N SER A 776 37.83 -11.43 35.05
CA SER A 776 37.21 -10.20 34.53
C SER A 776 35.86 -10.49 33.90
N ARG A 777 35.79 -11.47 32.98
CA ARG A 777 34.53 -11.86 32.32
C ARG A 777 33.48 -12.35 33.33
N ASP A 778 33.88 -13.18 34.28
CA ASP A 778 32.98 -13.73 35.30
C ASP A 778 32.43 -12.63 36.22
N LEU A 779 33.28 -11.69 36.65
CA LEU A 779 32.91 -10.56 37.47
C LEU A 779 31.98 -9.60 36.71
N MET A 780 32.30 -9.24 35.47
CA MET A 780 31.45 -8.38 34.65
C MET A 780 30.08 -9.02 34.42
N ALA A 781 30.04 -10.31 34.08
CA ALA A 781 28.79 -11.05 33.91
C ALA A 781 27.96 -11.11 35.19
N ALA A 782 28.61 -11.27 36.34
CA ALA A 782 27.96 -11.31 37.65
C ALA A 782 27.37 -9.95 38.07
N LEU A 783 27.97 -8.84 37.65
CA LEU A 783 27.53 -7.48 38.00
C LEU A 783 26.59 -6.87 36.97
N LYS A 784 26.62 -7.34 35.71
CA LYS A 784 25.79 -6.84 34.61
C LYS A 784 24.30 -6.67 34.98
N PRO A 785 23.63 -7.59 35.71
CA PRO A 785 22.22 -7.44 36.08
C PRO A 785 21.93 -6.26 37.00
N TYR A 786 22.89 -5.83 37.82
CA TYR A 786 22.66 -4.78 38.82
C TYR A 786 22.71 -3.36 38.23
N GLY A 787 23.07 -3.21 36.95
CA GLY A 787 23.06 -1.92 36.25
C GLY A 787 24.07 -0.89 36.76
N ALA A 788 24.97 -1.26 37.67
CA ALA A 788 26.13 -0.45 38.05
C ALA A 788 27.17 -0.46 36.92
N PHE A 789 27.89 0.64 36.75
CA PHE A 789 29.06 0.67 35.87
C PHE A 789 30.23 -0.08 36.52
N THR A 790 31.11 -0.65 35.71
CA THR A 790 32.31 -1.34 36.16
C THR A 790 33.56 -0.73 35.55
N ALA A 791 34.60 -0.59 36.36
CA ALA A 791 35.90 -0.12 35.89
C ALA A 791 37.03 -0.99 36.42
N ILE A 792 38.13 -1.13 35.67
CA ILE A 792 39.34 -1.80 36.15
C ILE A 792 40.55 -0.90 36.01
N ASP A 793 41.31 -0.77 37.09
CA ASP A 793 42.59 -0.08 37.13
C ASP A 793 43.70 -0.97 36.56
N VAL A 794 44.40 -0.44 35.56
CA VAL A 794 45.52 -1.15 34.93
C VAL A 794 46.83 -0.41 35.10
N PHE A 795 47.90 -1.18 35.31
CA PHE A 795 49.20 -0.63 35.62
C PHE A 795 49.82 0.08 34.42
N GLY A 796 50.43 1.26 34.62
CA GLY A 796 50.92 2.09 33.52
C GLY A 796 51.85 1.35 32.53
N SER A 797 52.69 0.41 32.98
CA SER A 797 53.62 -0.32 32.09
C SER A 797 52.93 -1.13 30.98
N ILE A 798 51.66 -1.52 31.16
CA ILE A 798 50.93 -2.30 30.17
C ILE A 798 50.63 -1.52 28.89
N ILE A 799 50.55 -0.18 29.00
CA ILE A 799 50.04 0.71 27.96
C ILE A 799 50.74 0.50 26.62
N LEU A 800 52.07 0.40 26.62
CA LEU A 800 52.86 0.35 25.39
C LEU A 800 52.72 -0.94 24.59
N ASN A 801 52.36 -2.05 25.25
CA ASN A 801 52.34 -3.39 24.63
C ASN A 801 50.97 -4.08 24.73
N GLY A 802 50.00 -3.49 25.44
CA GLY A 802 48.69 -4.08 25.73
C GLY A 802 48.72 -5.32 26.62
N ASN A 803 49.89 -5.75 27.08
CA ASN A 803 50.09 -7.03 27.76
C ASN A 803 51.23 -6.95 28.79
N GLU A 804 50.92 -7.27 30.05
CA GLU A 804 51.89 -7.31 31.16
C GLU A 804 51.93 -8.73 31.78
N PRO A 805 52.77 -9.63 31.24
CA PRO A 805 52.77 -11.04 31.59
C PRO A 805 53.20 -11.31 33.04
N LEU A 806 53.91 -10.39 33.69
CA LEU A 806 54.31 -10.54 35.08
C LEU A 806 53.09 -10.51 36.02
N ILE A 807 52.15 -9.61 35.75
CA ILE A 807 51.00 -9.37 36.62
C ILE A 807 49.69 -9.94 36.08
N GLY A 808 49.71 -10.50 34.86
CA GLY A 808 48.57 -11.17 34.24
C GLY A 808 47.58 -10.25 33.55
N GLN A 809 47.81 -8.93 33.53
CA GLN A 809 46.92 -7.99 32.88
C GLN A 809 47.11 -8.01 31.35
N ASN A 810 45.99 -7.99 30.62
CA ASN A 810 45.94 -7.85 29.17
C ASN A 810 44.77 -6.94 28.79
N LEU A 811 45.03 -5.83 28.10
CA LEU A 811 44.03 -4.79 27.88
C LEU A 811 42.83 -5.28 27.07
N ALA A 812 43.07 -5.94 25.94
CA ALA A 812 42.01 -6.38 25.05
C ALA A 812 41.15 -7.51 25.67
N ASP A 813 41.78 -8.43 26.40
CA ASP A 813 41.04 -9.54 27.03
C ASP A 813 40.21 -9.07 28.23
N MET A 814 40.75 -8.14 29.03
CA MET A 814 40.07 -7.63 30.23
C MET A 814 38.92 -6.69 29.90
N ALA A 815 38.98 -6.00 28.76
CA ALA A 815 37.93 -5.08 28.32
C ALA A 815 36.59 -5.77 27.97
N GLN A 816 36.56 -7.09 27.80
CA GLN A 816 35.34 -7.80 27.41
C GLN A 816 34.24 -7.66 28.47
N GLY A 817 33.18 -6.92 28.12
CA GLY A 817 32.05 -6.65 29.02
C GLY A 817 32.33 -5.58 30.10
N LEU A 818 33.48 -4.93 30.05
CA LEU A 818 33.87 -3.86 30.98
C LEU A 818 33.36 -2.50 30.48
N ASP A 819 32.81 -1.67 31.36
CA ASP A 819 32.34 -0.34 30.95
C ASP A 819 33.52 0.63 30.77
N TYR A 820 34.44 0.67 31.73
CA TYR A 820 35.60 1.58 31.69
C TYR A 820 36.92 0.90 32.03
N LEU A 821 37.98 1.26 31.32
CA LEU A 821 39.34 0.86 31.64
C LEU A 821 40.13 2.09 32.08
N SER A 822 40.76 1.99 33.25
CA SER A 822 41.39 3.11 33.94
C SER A 822 42.91 2.96 34.01
N PRO A 823 43.65 3.36 32.96
CA PRO A 823 45.11 3.24 32.97
C PRO A 823 45.75 4.23 33.95
N MET A 824 46.70 3.73 34.74
CA MET A 824 47.50 4.54 35.66
C MET A 824 48.65 5.27 34.96
N ILE A 825 48.35 6.44 34.39
CA ILE A 825 49.30 7.20 33.58
C ILE A 825 49.98 8.28 34.44
N TYR A 826 51.04 7.88 35.14
CA TYR A 826 51.85 8.82 35.95
C TYR A 826 53.16 9.15 35.23
N PRO A 827 53.34 10.37 34.68
CA PRO A 827 54.53 10.72 33.88
C PRO A 827 55.86 10.40 34.55
N GLN A 828 55.92 10.47 35.88
CA GLN A 828 57.15 10.25 36.64
C GLN A 828 57.59 8.79 36.80
N VAL A 829 56.71 7.80 36.57
CA VAL A 829 57.07 6.39 36.74
C VAL A 829 57.74 5.80 35.49
N TRP A 830 57.69 6.53 34.39
CA TRP A 830 58.28 6.13 33.12
C TRP A 830 59.78 6.36 33.08
N TRP A 831 60.51 5.58 32.26
CA TRP A 831 61.96 5.68 32.09
C TRP A 831 62.33 6.68 30.99
N PRO A 832 63.56 7.24 30.98
CA PRO A 832 64.02 8.09 29.89
C PRO A 832 63.88 7.40 28.52
N GLY A 833 63.42 8.15 27.52
CA GLY A 833 63.28 7.67 26.13
C GLY A 833 62.12 6.70 25.88
N THR A 834 61.21 6.50 26.84
CA THR A 834 60.02 5.66 26.63
C THR A 834 59.09 6.22 25.55
N PHE A 835 58.89 7.53 25.49
CA PHE A 835 58.00 8.19 24.54
C PHE A 835 58.82 8.90 23.45
N PRO A 836 58.65 8.56 22.16
CA PRO A 836 59.43 9.16 21.08
C PRO A 836 59.29 10.68 21.04
N GLY A 837 60.41 11.41 21.11
CA GLY A 837 60.41 12.88 21.14
C GLY A 837 60.26 13.49 22.54
N CYS A 838 60.15 12.67 23.59
CA CYS A 838 60.25 13.10 24.98
C CYS A 838 61.36 12.31 25.69
N ASP A 839 62.54 12.92 25.80
CA ASP A 839 63.71 12.30 26.45
C ASP A 839 63.43 11.99 27.92
N GLU A 840 62.69 12.87 28.61
CA GLU A 840 62.34 12.76 30.02
C GLU A 840 60.82 12.82 30.22
N PRO A 841 60.11 11.69 30.30
CA PRO A 841 58.63 11.64 30.38
C PRO A 841 58.01 12.56 31.44
N VAL A 842 58.64 12.67 32.61
CA VAL A 842 58.17 13.57 33.67
C VAL A 842 58.17 15.05 33.26
N GLN A 843 58.98 15.46 32.28
CA GLN A 843 59.03 16.82 31.76
C GLN A 843 58.02 17.07 30.62
N CYS A 844 57.35 16.03 30.10
CA CYS A 844 56.39 16.13 28.99
C CYS A 844 55.01 15.57 29.40
N PRO A 845 54.35 16.11 30.45
CA PRO A 845 53.07 15.58 30.93
C PRO A 845 52.00 15.51 29.84
N TYR A 846 51.93 16.49 28.93
CA TYR A 846 50.93 16.47 27.85
C TYR A 846 51.09 15.22 26.98
N LYS A 847 52.27 15.07 26.38
CA LYS A 847 52.59 13.98 25.48
C LYS A 847 52.41 12.61 26.12
N VAL A 848 52.85 12.44 27.37
CA VAL A 848 52.72 11.15 28.06
C VAL A 848 51.26 10.77 28.23
N ILE A 849 50.39 11.68 28.65
CA ILE A 849 48.96 11.40 28.80
C ILE A 849 48.31 11.17 27.43
N TYR A 850 48.57 12.06 26.46
CA TYR A 850 47.96 11.99 25.14
C TYR A 850 48.32 10.68 24.43
N ASP A 851 49.61 10.40 24.25
CA ASP A 851 50.07 9.20 23.54
C ASP A 851 49.59 7.93 24.24
N SER A 852 49.63 7.90 25.58
CA SER A 852 49.22 6.73 26.34
C SER A 852 47.73 6.44 26.20
N THR A 853 46.89 7.47 26.29
CA THR A 853 45.43 7.33 26.10
C THR A 853 45.11 6.89 24.69
N ASP A 854 45.75 7.49 23.67
CA ASP A 854 45.58 7.15 22.26
C ASP A 854 45.96 5.68 21.99
N ILE A 855 47.12 5.23 22.50
CA ILE A 855 47.55 3.83 22.38
C ILE A 855 46.56 2.86 23.03
N VAL A 856 46.05 3.19 24.23
CA VAL A 856 45.09 2.30 24.91
C VAL A 856 43.78 2.21 24.12
N ARG A 857 43.29 3.33 23.58
CA ARG A 857 42.08 3.38 22.74
C ARG A 857 42.23 2.54 21.46
N ASP A 858 43.42 2.51 20.87
CA ASP A 858 43.70 1.67 19.70
C ASP A 858 43.71 0.16 20.02
N ILE A 859 44.02 -0.21 21.27
CA ILE A 859 44.09 -1.62 21.71
C ILE A 859 42.75 -2.12 22.24
N VAL A 860 41.99 -1.25 22.91
CA VAL A 860 40.75 -1.60 23.61
C VAL A 860 39.55 -1.45 22.67
N PRO A 861 38.79 -2.52 22.40
CA PRO A 861 37.62 -2.42 21.55
C PRO A 861 36.48 -1.66 22.23
N MET A 862 35.69 -0.96 21.42
CA MET A 862 34.36 -0.50 21.82
C MET A 862 33.48 -1.71 22.22
N PRO A 863 32.58 -1.58 23.20
CA PRO A 863 32.08 -0.34 23.81
C PRO A 863 32.86 0.17 25.05
N THR A 864 33.93 -0.51 25.48
CA THR A 864 34.70 -0.10 26.67
C THR A 864 35.37 1.26 26.48
N ARG A 865 35.21 2.14 27.46
CA ARG A 865 35.70 3.51 27.44
C ARG A 865 36.99 3.68 28.23
N ILE A 866 37.82 4.64 27.86
CA ILE A 866 39.11 4.88 28.51
C ILE A 866 39.03 6.13 29.40
N ARG A 867 39.33 5.95 30.69
CA ARG A 867 39.33 7.03 31.70
C ARG A 867 40.61 6.98 32.53
N PRO A 868 41.65 7.75 32.17
CA PRO A 868 42.95 7.62 32.81
C PRO A 868 42.97 8.15 34.24
N TRP A 869 43.79 7.50 35.06
CA TRP A 869 44.30 8.09 36.30
C TRP A 869 45.47 9.02 35.99
N LEU A 870 45.35 10.26 36.43
CA LEU A 870 46.33 11.33 36.30
C LEU A 870 47.11 11.52 37.61
N GLN A 871 48.36 11.96 37.50
CA GLN A 871 49.20 12.23 38.65
C GLN A 871 48.75 13.50 39.38
N GLY A 872 48.25 13.35 40.62
CA GLY A 872 47.78 14.43 41.49
C GLY A 872 48.72 14.81 42.63
N TYR A 873 49.96 14.29 42.63
CA TYR A 873 50.94 14.52 43.69
C TYR A 873 52.26 15.09 43.14
N PRO A 874 52.97 15.93 43.92
CA PRO A 874 54.09 16.72 43.41
C PRO A 874 55.41 15.94 43.29
N ASN A 875 55.59 14.88 44.06
CA ASN A 875 56.90 14.27 44.30
C ASN A 875 57.39 13.42 43.13
N ASN A 876 58.53 13.79 42.55
CA ASN A 876 59.28 12.96 41.63
C ASN A 876 60.34 12.11 42.36
N TYR A 877 60.28 10.80 42.15
CA TYR A 877 61.15 9.83 42.84
C TYR A 877 62.53 9.66 42.20
N ARG A 878 62.80 10.33 41.07
CA ARG A 878 64.12 10.29 40.43
C ARG A 878 65.13 11.12 41.20
N THR A 879 66.19 10.45 41.65
CA THR A 879 67.27 11.06 42.45
C THR A 879 68.48 11.49 41.61
N ASP A 880 68.54 11.08 40.34
CA ASP A 880 69.59 11.38 39.39
C ASP A 880 69.06 11.67 37.96
N GLY A 881 69.94 12.18 37.09
CA GLY A 881 69.61 12.53 35.71
C GLY A 881 68.97 13.92 35.49
N PRO A 882 68.71 14.29 34.22
CA PRO A 882 68.12 15.58 33.83
C PRO A 882 66.77 15.90 34.47
N ALA A 883 66.04 14.87 34.92
CA ALA A 883 64.75 14.99 35.60
C ALA A 883 64.86 15.09 37.14
N ALA A 884 66.05 14.94 37.74
CA ALA A 884 66.20 14.95 39.20
C ALA A 884 65.68 16.26 39.83
N GLY A 885 64.82 16.13 40.84
CA GLY A 885 64.21 17.28 41.53
C GLY A 885 63.14 18.04 40.72
N TYR A 886 62.69 17.49 39.58
CA TYR A 886 61.56 18.05 38.83
C TYR A 886 60.25 17.63 39.49
N ASN A 887 59.72 18.45 40.41
CA ASN A 887 58.43 18.19 41.08
C ASN A 887 57.28 18.90 40.36
N TYR A 888 56.11 18.28 40.36
CA TYR A 888 54.90 18.84 39.75
C TYR A 888 54.28 19.93 40.63
N ALA A 889 53.70 20.92 39.98
CA ALA A 889 52.81 21.90 40.59
C ALA A 889 51.49 21.92 39.79
N VAL A 890 50.59 22.84 40.15
CA VAL A 890 49.28 23.00 39.51
C VAL A 890 49.37 23.04 37.97
N PRO A 891 50.30 23.77 37.32
CA PRO A 891 50.34 23.82 35.87
C PRO A 891 50.60 22.47 35.20
N GLU A 892 51.56 21.67 35.68
CA GLU A 892 51.79 20.32 35.14
C GLU A 892 50.61 19.38 35.35
N MET A 893 49.87 19.52 36.46
CA MET A 893 48.66 18.75 36.72
C MET A 893 47.52 19.14 35.77
N MET A 894 47.33 20.44 35.50
CA MET A 894 46.32 20.91 34.55
C MET A 894 46.66 20.55 33.09
N ILE A 895 47.94 20.50 32.73
CA ILE A 895 48.37 20.01 31.40
C ILE A 895 47.94 18.55 31.17
N GLN A 896 47.97 17.71 32.21
CA GLN A 896 47.49 16.33 32.11
C GLN A 896 45.99 16.25 31.80
N ARG A 897 45.16 17.11 32.43
CA ARG A 897 43.71 17.21 32.11
C ARG A 897 43.51 17.52 30.64
N ARG A 898 44.18 18.58 30.18
CA ARG A 898 44.11 19.02 28.78
C ARG A 898 44.45 17.90 27.81
N ALA A 899 45.52 17.15 28.10
CA ALA A 899 45.96 16.06 27.25
C ALA A 899 45.00 14.86 27.25
N ALA A 900 44.33 14.57 28.38
CA ALA A 900 43.30 13.54 28.43
C ALA A 900 42.08 13.93 27.57
N ASP A 901 41.61 15.18 27.72
CA ASP A 901 40.50 15.72 26.95
C ASP A 901 40.84 15.73 25.43
N ASP A 902 42.01 16.25 25.05
CA ASP A 902 42.45 16.32 23.65
C ASP A 902 42.67 14.91 23.03
N ALA A 903 42.98 13.90 23.84
CA ALA A 903 43.13 12.51 23.39
C ALA A 903 41.80 11.74 23.29
N GLY A 904 40.66 12.39 23.61
CA GLY A 904 39.34 11.77 23.60
C GLY A 904 39.14 10.74 24.71
N ALA A 905 39.72 10.98 25.90
CA ALA A 905 39.37 10.22 27.09
C ALA A 905 37.93 10.54 27.55
N GLU A 906 37.26 9.56 28.13
CA GLU A 906 35.87 9.66 28.59
C GLU A 906 35.85 10.11 30.07
N GLY A 907 36.46 11.28 30.30
CA GLY A 907 36.77 11.82 31.62
C GLY A 907 38.18 11.46 32.13
N TRP A 908 38.47 11.81 33.38
CA TRP A 908 39.77 11.59 34.04
C TRP A 908 39.65 11.61 35.56
N LEU A 909 40.58 10.93 36.23
CA LEU A 909 40.59 10.81 37.70
C LEU A 909 41.97 11.19 38.24
N PHE A 910 42.07 12.03 39.28
CA PHE A 910 43.36 12.32 39.92
C PHE A 910 43.69 11.38 41.06
N TRP A 911 44.91 10.83 41.04
CA TRP A 911 45.43 9.97 42.10
C TRP A 911 46.44 10.71 42.98
N SER A 912 46.32 10.54 44.29
CA SER A 912 47.30 10.92 45.32
C SER A 912 47.11 9.98 46.51
N GLY A 913 48.13 9.22 46.90
CA GLY A 913 47.96 8.15 47.90
C GLY A 913 47.43 8.60 49.27
N GLY A 914 47.56 9.89 49.60
CA GLY A 914 47.00 10.47 50.83
C GLY A 914 45.66 11.21 50.64
N GLY A 915 45.07 11.20 49.45
CA GLY A 915 43.86 11.97 49.12
C GLY A 915 44.04 13.49 49.10
N ASN A 916 45.29 13.98 49.15
CA ASN A 916 45.60 15.40 49.20
C ASN A 916 45.95 15.92 47.79
N PHE A 917 45.26 16.98 47.37
CA PHE A 917 45.42 17.66 46.10
C PHE A 917 45.45 19.18 46.30
N PRO A 918 46.13 19.95 45.45
CA PRO A 918 45.91 21.39 45.37
C PRO A 918 44.55 21.64 44.70
N ASP A 919 43.59 22.27 45.40
CA ASP A 919 42.23 22.48 44.87
C ASP A 919 42.23 23.28 43.55
N GLU A 920 43.26 24.12 43.30
CA GLU A 920 43.39 24.91 42.09
C GLU A 920 43.50 24.06 40.80
N ILE A 921 43.89 22.78 40.90
CA ILE A 921 43.93 21.90 39.72
C ILE A 921 42.54 21.61 39.15
N PHE A 922 41.48 21.87 39.94
CA PHE A 922 40.09 21.66 39.55
C PHE A 922 39.38 22.96 39.14
N GLY A 923 40.12 24.07 39.05
CA GLY A 923 39.61 25.33 38.52
C GLY A 923 39.49 25.36 36.99
N PRO A 924 39.07 26.51 36.44
CA PRO A 924 39.00 26.74 34.99
C PRO A 924 40.34 26.45 34.31
N LEU A 925 40.30 25.74 33.18
CA LEU A 925 41.51 25.30 32.47
C LEU A 925 42.10 26.44 31.62
N PRO A 926 43.32 26.93 31.91
CA PRO A 926 44.00 27.90 31.05
C PRO A 926 44.40 27.29 29.70
N SER A 927 44.79 28.13 28.74
CA SER A 927 45.33 27.62 27.47
C SER A 927 46.62 26.85 27.71
N LEU A 928 46.90 25.86 26.86
CA LEU A 928 48.11 25.06 26.95
C LEU A 928 49.38 25.95 26.96
N ALA A 929 49.44 26.95 26.07
CA ALA A 929 50.55 27.90 26.01
C ALA A 929 50.77 28.71 27.31
N GLU A 930 49.69 29.06 28.03
CA GLU A 930 49.80 29.74 29.33
C GLU A 930 50.33 28.81 30.41
N LEU A 931 49.88 27.55 30.44
CA LEU A 931 50.36 26.54 31.38
C LEU A 931 51.85 26.25 31.13
N GLU A 932 52.24 26.08 29.87
CA GLU A 932 53.64 25.87 29.48
C GLU A 932 54.55 27.03 29.91
N ALA A 933 54.11 28.28 29.68
CA ALA A 933 54.88 29.45 30.10
C ALA A 933 55.09 29.48 31.62
N GLN A 934 54.09 29.07 32.41
CA GLN A 934 54.21 28.96 33.87
C GLN A 934 55.20 27.86 34.27
N VAL A 935 55.14 26.69 33.61
CA VAL A 935 56.10 25.60 33.86
C VAL A 935 57.52 26.03 33.50
N GLN A 936 57.73 26.63 32.33
CA GLN A 936 59.04 27.12 31.89
C GLN A 936 59.64 28.14 32.85
N ALA A 937 58.83 29.08 33.33
CA ALA A 937 59.25 30.10 34.28
C ALA A 937 59.69 29.49 35.63
N ARG A 938 59.00 28.44 36.11
CA ARG A 938 59.30 27.78 37.38
C ARG A 938 60.48 26.82 37.29
N GLN A 939 60.54 26.02 36.22
CA GLN A 939 61.50 24.93 36.05
C GLN A 939 62.81 25.37 35.40
N GLY A 940 62.96 26.65 35.07
CA GLY A 940 64.17 27.21 34.47
C GLY A 940 64.48 26.64 33.07
N GLY A 941 63.44 26.36 32.28
CA GLY A 941 63.56 25.80 30.93
C GLY A 941 63.76 24.28 30.87
N ARG A 942 63.59 23.54 31.99
CA ARG A 942 63.64 22.07 32.04
C ARG A 942 62.34 21.39 31.60
N SER A 943 61.49 22.06 30.84
CA SER A 943 60.24 21.51 30.29
C SER A 943 60.50 20.83 28.95
N GLY A 944 59.89 19.67 28.71
CA GLY A 944 59.96 18.95 27.44
C GLY A 944 59.00 19.53 26.39
N PRO A 945 58.98 18.99 25.17
CA PRO A 945 57.97 19.34 24.17
C PRO A 945 56.59 18.87 24.65
N TYR A 946 55.60 19.74 24.47
CA TYR A 946 54.20 19.51 24.79
C TYR A 946 53.44 19.16 23.53
#